data_AF-A0A0D8C060-F1
#
_entry.id   AF-A0A0D8C060-F1
#
_cell.length_a   1.000
_cell.length_b   1.000
_cell.length_c   1.000
_cell.angle_alpha   90.00
_cell.angle_beta   90.00
_cell.angle_gamma   90.00
#
_symmetry.space_group_name_H-M   'P 1'
#
loop_
_entity.id
_entity.type
_entity.pdbx_description
1 polymer ?
#
loop_
_entity_poly.entity_id
_entity_poly.type
_entity_poly.pdbx_seq_one_letter_code
_entity_poly.pdbx_strand_id
1 'polypeptide(L)'
;MLLAENRQFLQTNYPAIWRLWNRIVHEQAGQPYEMIPSHVGLPTIQVQANGRPLYLHSKYNPEQEAERLVQQWKDEIGKHDHLFFYGIGLGYHVEKILSMFPNKVFTIYEPNPWVFFHFLSYKRLTEWPLQRLRYLYVETDETSRKQFFAEFANALETNVLLITLPSYERIFAHPFQQFVRQFRDLIQSKRINLATEWAFSKRWTLNSVMNLPTTLRSASIFSKKEYFRSKPVLLVAAGPSLQDEYDNLRYIKEKGLAYIFAVGSANRALVANGILPDAVCTYDPQAHNFAVFWDMIDKGIDANVPMIYGTSVGYETIQKYKGPKFYAVTSQDTVTPYYLDHLDRNEIIDDAFSIAIITLQILAKLEANPVILVGQNFAFRDNYYYAKEIKRGEKQTAEVLEHERHGLMQVKDVYGQLITTNESLNQMRLLMEHYIQTYSHIEVINTTKGGAQISGAPFIPLEAVIQTRLTDEVVDANWHASQPSNTAQAVEAKIENMNRAMVDFIKGYQEIEAMLHELEQAAQRQKEEKLPKLFARFDEKFRRWTKNDFFDVYVRPVVRVDTELLQKEAQAIREEQDPKMKANKVVRSFRRYLHTCQQAYNEIAPFVQTYLHPALKRKDSGWKRYESTSSAFHYSGQWRKKEIKIQKQPSMESDVIAVYYETNQANATIKFKFKGTAIRVIGARHADCSDQIEIAIDGYKEKFSAKDKRFPSLFSPFFQEVLFEKSGLKDGIHEVEIELQNAERFIFEAIELQVDGIVLLHANEEGQLEGFGMNRPIAYLGDFTVLTRLLEGPKIYLDTRDISISPHLILDGYWEQWVSNAFLNSVQPGMTVLDIGANCGYYTLLAAMKVGPKGTVHSFEPNPFHHKNILKSLAINGFNNTYLHKVALSDKNGEIDLYVPAPENIPEQLYTGSASLFKLEELDDFKIETIRVPAVELSSYLPNLSVDVVKLDIEGAEPLIMEGLFGIIDNSNEMEIFMEYFPKRWIAQGHDPEPILNRFLDKGFHFFVINHDCSILPVGVETLISLKDQDSYFDIKIVRKMER
;
A
#
# COMPACT_ATOMS: atom_id res chain seq x y z
N MET A 1 41.80 -40.58 -26.79
CA MET A 1 42.52 -39.80 -25.76
C MET A 1 42.21 -38.32 -25.96
N LEU A 2 42.12 -37.52 -24.89
CA LEU A 2 41.92 -36.07 -25.01
C LEU A 2 43.14 -35.35 -25.61
N LEU A 3 42.90 -34.27 -26.35
CA LEU A 3 43.97 -33.39 -26.85
C LEU A 3 44.74 -32.77 -25.67
N ALA A 4 46.05 -32.56 -25.84
CA ALA A 4 46.94 -32.16 -24.73
C ALA A 4 46.54 -30.81 -24.13
N GLU A 5 46.17 -29.86 -24.99
CA GLU A 5 45.77 -28.50 -24.67
C GLU A 5 44.46 -28.48 -23.86
N ASN A 6 43.48 -29.31 -24.25
CA ASN A 6 42.23 -29.46 -23.50
C ASN A 6 42.45 -30.05 -22.11
N ARG A 7 43.39 -31.01 -21.95
CA ARG A 7 43.72 -31.57 -20.63
C ARG A 7 44.26 -30.50 -19.69
N GLN A 8 45.22 -29.71 -20.17
CA GLN A 8 45.82 -28.62 -19.40
C GLN A 8 44.76 -27.56 -19.02
N PHE A 9 43.90 -27.21 -19.96
CA PHE A 9 42.80 -26.27 -19.72
C PHE A 9 41.85 -26.75 -18.62
N LEU A 10 41.40 -28.01 -18.67
CA LEU A 10 40.51 -28.58 -17.67
C LEU A 10 41.17 -28.70 -16.29
N GLN A 11 42.43 -29.11 -16.22
CA GLN A 11 43.17 -29.20 -14.96
C GLN A 11 43.26 -27.86 -14.23
N THR A 12 43.40 -26.78 -15.01
CA THR A 12 43.63 -25.43 -14.48
C THR A 12 42.33 -24.73 -14.15
N ASN A 13 41.33 -24.80 -15.03
CA ASN A 13 40.12 -23.97 -14.94
C ASN A 13 38.87 -24.75 -14.50
N TYR A 14 38.82 -26.07 -14.71
CA TYR A 14 37.65 -26.91 -14.40
C TYR A 14 38.04 -28.23 -13.72
N PRO A 15 38.65 -28.18 -12.51
CA PRO A 15 39.20 -29.36 -11.83
C PRO A 15 38.15 -30.43 -11.48
N ALA A 16 36.87 -30.05 -11.36
CA ALA A 16 35.77 -31.00 -11.19
C ALA A 16 35.54 -31.87 -12.44
N ILE A 17 35.53 -31.25 -13.64
CA ILE A 17 35.38 -31.95 -14.92
C ILE A 17 36.63 -32.81 -15.20
N TRP A 18 37.82 -32.33 -14.82
CA TRP A 18 39.03 -33.14 -14.90
C TRP A 18 38.97 -34.41 -14.04
N ARG A 19 38.47 -34.30 -12.79
CA ARG A 19 38.23 -35.47 -11.92
C ARG A 19 37.20 -36.43 -12.51
N LEU A 20 36.14 -35.88 -13.12
CA LEU A 20 35.12 -36.66 -13.82
C LEU A 20 35.70 -37.51 -14.95
N TRP A 21 36.57 -36.92 -15.79
CA TRP A 21 37.29 -37.66 -16.84
C TRP A 21 38.09 -38.84 -16.26
N ASN A 22 38.89 -38.59 -15.22
CA ASN A 22 39.71 -39.63 -14.62
C ASN A 22 38.87 -40.78 -14.06
N ARG A 23 37.74 -40.49 -13.42
CA ARG A 23 36.80 -41.52 -12.95
C ARG A 23 36.26 -42.35 -14.12
N ILE A 24 35.73 -41.69 -15.15
CA ILE A 24 35.06 -42.34 -16.28
C ILE A 24 36.02 -43.21 -17.12
N VAL A 25 37.27 -42.79 -17.30
CA VAL A 25 38.28 -43.58 -18.02
C VAL A 25 38.64 -44.89 -17.30
N HIS A 26 38.55 -44.92 -15.97
CA HIS A 26 38.91 -46.09 -15.18
C HIS A 26 37.75 -47.11 -15.06
N GLU A 27 36.50 -46.71 -15.31
CA GLU A 27 35.32 -47.56 -15.06
C GLU A 27 34.95 -48.55 -16.19
N GLN A 28 35.63 -48.57 -17.34
CA GLN A 28 35.45 -49.54 -18.46
C GLN A 28 34.01 -50.06 -18.71
N ALA A 29 32.99 -49.21 -18.61
CA ALA A 29 31.61 -49.58 -18.95
C ALA A 29 31.39 -49.41 -20.46
N GLY A 30 30.86 -50.45 -21.12
CA GLY A 30 30.73 -50.58 -22.58
C GLY A 30 30.17 -49.33 -23.27
N GLN A 31 30.85 -48.88 -24.33
CA GLN A 31 30.62 -47.59 -24.96
C GLN A 31 29.41 -47.62 -25.91
N PRO A 32 28.34 -46.82 -25.66
CA PRO A 32 27.24 -46.62 -26.61
C PRO A 32 27.47 -45.45 -27.58
N TYR A 33 28.63 -44.78 -27.49
CA TYR A 33 28.98 -43.57 -28.27
C TYR A 33 30.25 -43.83 -29.07
N GLU A 34 30.12 -43.95 -30.40
CA GLU A 34 31.25 -44.21 -31.29
C GLU A 34 31.44 -43.06 -32.27
N MET A 35 32.66 -42.55 -32.41
CA MET A 35 32.97 -41.53 -33.40
C MET A 35 33.24 -42.17 -34.76
N ILE A 36 32.40 -41.89 -35.74
CA ILE A 36 32.50 -42.44 -37.10
C ILE A 36 32.59 -41.32 -38.14
N PRO A 37 33.20 -41.55 -39.32
CA PRO A 37 33.21 -40.55 -40.39
C PRO A 37 31.82 -40.37 -41.03
N SER A 38 31.46 -39.12 -41.33
CA SER A 38 30.38 -38.78 -42.26
C SER A 38 30.81 -39.03 -43.72
N HIS A 39 29.88 -38.92 -44.67
CA HIS A 39 30.17 -39.09 -46.10
C HIS A 39 31.20 -38.09 -46.64
N VAL A 40 31.31 -36.90 -46.01
CA VAL A 40 32.34 -35.89 -46.34
C VAL A 40 33.61 -36.03 -45.50
N GLY A 41 33.74 -37.10 -44.70
CA GLY A 41 34.94 -37.39 -43.89
C GLY A 41 34.99 -36.70 -42.53
N LEU A 42 34.14 -35.72 -42.26
CA LEU A 42 34.02 -35.09 -40.93
C LEU A 42 33.38 -36.07 -39.93
N PRO A 43 33.86 -36.18 -38.68
CA PRO A 43 33.29 -37.13 -37.72
C PRO A 43 31.87 -36.76 -37.26
N THR A 44 31.11 -37.78 -36.93
CA THR A 44 29.86 -37.70 -36.16
C THR A 44 29.89 -38.76 -35.07
N ILE A 45 29.06 -38.60 -34.04
CA ILE A 45 28.93 -39.60 -32.97
C ILE A 45 27.70 -40.45 -33.26
N GLN A 46 27.91 -41.75 -33.41
CA GLN A 46 26.87 -42.76 -33.49
C GLN A 46 26.45 -43.19 -32.08
N VAL A 47 25.14 -43.27 -31.87
CA VAL A 47 24.51 -43.73 -30.64
C VAL A 47 23.59 -44.91 -30.96
N GLN A 48 23.68 -45.98 -30.17
CA GLN A 48 22.71 -47.07 -30.25
C GLN A 48 21.46 -46.71 -29.44
N ALA A 49 20.35 -46.46 -30.12
CA ALA A 49 19.07 -46.14 -29.48
C ALA A 49 17.94 -46.94 -30.15
N ASN A 50 17.09 -47.58 -29.35
CA ASN A 50 15.97 -48.40 -29.83
C ASN A 50 16.37 -49.47 -30.88
N GLY A 51 17.55 -50.07 -30.73
CA GLY A 51 18.07 -51.11 -31.63
C GLY A 51 18.51 -50.62 -33.02
N ARG A 52 18.64 -49.30 -33.23
CA ARG A 52 19.12 -48.71 -34.48
C ARG A 52 20.24 -47.69 -34.23
N PRO A 53 21.18 -47.54 -35.19
CA PRO A 53 22.20 -46.51 -35.11
C PRO A 53 21.60 -45.14 -35.44
N LEU A 54 21.68 -44.22 -34.48
CA LEU A 54 21.36 -42.80 -34.66
C LEU A 54 22.64 -41.96 -34.59
N TYR A 55 22.61 -40.74 -35.10
CA TYR A 55 23.79 -39.88 -35.20
C TYR A 55 23.54 -38.51 -34.56
N LEU A 56 24.49 -38.03 -33.76
CA LEU A 56 24.41 -36.71 -33.12
C LEU A 56 24.62 -35.56 -34.11
N HIS A 57 25.35 -35.78 -35.20
CA HIS A 57 25.45 -34.86 -36.34
C HIS A 57 25.13 -35.60 -37.63
N SER A 58 24.81 -34.84 -38.68
CA SER A 58 24.50 -35.35 -40.01
C SER A 58 25.55 -36.36 -40.50
N LYS A 59 25.08 -37.58 -40.82
CA LYS A 59 25.92 -38.62 -41.47
C LYS A 59 26.41 -38.19 -42.85
N TYR A 60 25.76 -37.21 -43.48
CA TYR A 60 26.13 -36.72 -44.80
C TYR A 60 27.14 -35.58 -44.71
N ASN A 61 26.81 -34.51 -43.98
CA ASN A 61 27.67 -33.33 -43.82
C ASN A 61 27.28 -32.56 -42.52
N PRO A 62 28.06 -32.71 -41.43
CA PRO A 62 27.85 -31.99 -40.17
C PRO A 62 27.93 -30.46 -40.26
N GLU A 63 28.80 -29.91 -41.11
CA GLU A 63 28.94 -28.45 -41.27
C GLU A 63 27.71 -27.86 -41.98
N GLN A 64 27.17 -28.56 -42.98
CA GLN A 64 25.95 -28.10 -43.66
C GLN A 64 24.73 -28.14 -42.73
N GLU A 65 24.68 -29.11 -41.80
CA GLU A 65 23.66 -29.14 -40.73
C GLU A 65 23.79 -27.91 -39.81
N ALA A 66 25.02 -27.60 -39.37
CA ALA A 66 25.30 -26.42 -38.58
C ALA A 66 24.87 -25.13 -39.31
N GLU A 67 25.18 -24.98 -40.60
CA GLU A 67 24.77 -23.81 -41.40
C GLU A 67 23.26 -23.63 -41.46
N ARG A 68 22.51 -24.72 -41.69
CA ARG A 68 21.04 -24.67 -41.69
C ARG A 68 20.49 -24.25 -40.33
N LEU A 69 21.08 -24.77 -39.26
CA LEU A 69 20.68 -24.42 -37.90
C LEU A 69 20.96 -22.94 -37.60
N VAL A 70 22.15 -22.43 -37.95
CA VAL A 70 22.46 -21.00 -37.72
C VAL A 70 21.52 -20.09 -38.51
N GLN A 71 21.18 -20.47 -39.75
CA GLN A 71 20.28 -19.67 -40.57
C GLN A 71 18.86 -19.61 -39.99
N GLN A 72 18.39 -20.70 -39.36
CA GLN A 72 17.10 -20.73 -38.67
C GLN A 72 17.06 -19.80 -37.46
N TRP A 73 18.16 -19.68 -36.71
CA TRP A 73 18.22 -18.91 -35.46
C TRP A 73 18.81 -17.51 -35.61
N LYS A 74 19.23 -17.11 -36.82
CA LYS A 74 20.01 -15.89 -37.08
C LYS A 74 19.39 -14.62 -36.48
N ASP A 75 18.10 -14.42 -36.72
CA ASP A 75 17.38 -13.22 -36.24
C ASP A 75 17.22 -13.23 -34.72
N GLU A 76 16.93 -14.39 -34.14
CA GLU A 76 16.78 -14.54 -32.68
C GLU A 76 18.12 -14.41 -31.95
N ILE A 77 19.22 -14.97 -32.48
CA ILE A 77 20.57 -14.80 -31.93
C ILE A 77 20.96 -13.32 -31.91
N GLY A 78 20.56 -12.55 -32.93
CA GLY A 78 20.78 -11.11 -32.96
C GLY A 78 20.20 -10.38 -31.75
N LYS A 79 19.00 -10.78 -31.32
CA LYS A 79 18.20 -10.16 -30.26
C LYS A 79 18.63 -10.50 -28.83
N HIS A 80 19.38 -11.58 -28.63
CA HIS A 80 19.74 -12.10 -27.30
C HIS A 80 21.22 -11.90 -26.97
N ASP A 81 21.55 -11.54 -25.74
CA ASP A 81 22.93 -11.21 -25.33
C ASP A 81 23.72 -12.45 -24.90
N HIS A 82 23.03 -13.45 -24.36
CA HIS A 82 23.59 -14.70 -23.86
C HIS A 82 22.99 -15.90 -24.59
N LEU A 83 23.85 -16.74 -25.17
CA LEU A 83 23.46 -18.00 -25.82
C LEU A 83 23.71 -19.20 -24.89
N PHE A 84 22.67 -19.96 -24.59
CA PHE A 84 22.76 -21.18 -23.79
C PHE A 84 22.67 -22.40 -24.70
N PHE A 85 23.77 -23.14 -24.86
CA PHE A 85 23.81 -24.33 -25.70
C PHE A 85 23.49 -25.58 -24.89
N TYR A 86 22.42 -26.29 -25.26
CA TYR A 86 22.11 -27.61 -24.73
C TYR A 86 22.46 -28.71 -25.75
N GLY A 87 23.41 -29.56 -25.37
CA GLY A 87 23.93 -30.65 -26.20
C GLY A 87 24.81 -30.13 -27.33
N ILE A 88 26.12 -30.08 -27.10
CA ILE A 88 27.06 -29.54 -28.08
C ILE A 88 27.50 -30.57 -29.11
N GLY A 89 27.40 -31.87 -28.80
CA GLY A 89 27.87 -32.93 -29.66
C GLY A 89 29.37 -32.79 -29.94
N LEU A 90 29.76 -32.45 -31.18
CA LEU A 90 31.14 -32.20 -31.62
C LEU A 90 31.39 -30.71 -31.91
N GLY A 91 30.44 -29.83 -31.57
CA GLY A 91 30.64 -28.38 -31.58
C GLY A 91 30.42 -27.65 -32.91
N TYR A 92 30.05 -28.33 -34.01
CA TYR A 92 29.91 -27.71 -35.34
C TYR A 92 28.98 -26.48 -35.36
N HIS A 93 27.80 -26.59 -34.74
CA HIS A 93 26.84 -25.48 -34.67
C HIS A 93 27.32 -24.36 -33.75
N VAL A 94 27.98 -24.68 -32.65
CA VAL A 94 28.52 -23.69 -31.71
C VAL A 94 29.61 -22.87 -32.40
N GLU A 95 30.57 -23.52 -33.06
CA GLU A 95 31.64 -22.84 -33.83
C GLU A 95 31.07 -21.93 -34.90
N LYS A 96 30.09 -22.41 -35.68
CA LYS A 96 29.48 -21.59 -36.73
C LYS A 96 28.80 -20.35 -36.15
N ILE A 97 28.03 -20.50 -35.05
CA ILE A 97 27.37 -19.38 -34.39
C ILE A 97 28.39 -18.39 -33.83
N LEU A 98 29.41 -18.86 -33.11
CA LEU A 98 30.43 -17.99 -32.52
C LEU A 98 31.28 -17.28 -33.59
N SER A 99 31.49 -17.90 -34.76
CA SER A 99 32.17 -17.24 -35.88
C SER A 99 31.35 -16.09 -36.49
N MET A 100 30.01 -16.24 -36.55
CA MET A 100 29.11 -15.23 -37.09
C MET A 100 28.75 -14.14 -36.07
N PHE A 101 28.77 -14.48 -34.78
CA PHE A 101 28.40 -13.61 -33.67
C PHE A 101 29.49 -13.59 -32.59
N PRO A 102 30.70 -13.07 -32.91
CA PRO A 102 31.88 -13.16 -32.04
C PRO A 102 31.78 -12.37 -30.73
N ASN A 103 30.76 -11.52 -30.60
CA ASN A 103 30.53 -10.68 -29.42
C ASN A 103 29.58 -11.29 -28.39
N LYS A 104 28.93 -12.42 -28.69
CA LYS A 104 27.93 -13.02 -27.80
C LYS A 104 28.59 -13.75 -26.63
N VAL A 105 27.98 -13.60 -25.45
CA VAL A 105 28.31 -14.37 -24.27
C VAL A 105 27.65 -15.74 -24.39
N PHE A 106 28.29 -16.81 -23.92
CA PHE A 106 27.73 -18.14 -24.06
C PHE A 106 27.97 -19.08 -22.88
N THR A 107 27.06 -20.04 -22.74
CA THR A 107 27.13 -21.16 -21.79
C THR A 107 27.05 -22.47 -22.54
N ILE A 108 27.87 -23.44 -22.14
CA ILE A 108 27.83 -24.81 -22.65
C ILE A 108 27.18 -25.69 -21.59
N TYR A 109 26.17 -26.46 -22.00
CA TYR A 109 25.58 -27.52 -21.21
C TYR A 109 25.60 -28.81 -22.02
N GLU A 110 26.43 -29.77 -21.62
CA GLU A 110 26.47 -31.10 -22.23
C GLU A 110 25.83 -32.12 -21.28
N PRO A 111 24.66 -32.69 -21.61
CA PRO A 111 23.95 -33.62 -20.74
C PRO A 111 24.63 -35.01 -20.68
N ASN A 112 25.63 -35.27 -21.52
CA ASN A 112 26.31 -36.56 -21.55
C ASN A 112 27.84 -36.42 -21.47
N PRO A 113 28.49 -36.93 -20.41
CA PRO A 113 29.91 -36.74 -20.20
C PRO A 113 30.75 -37.46 -21.28
N TRP A 114 30.29 -38.60 -21.81
CA TRP A 114 31.00 -39.30 -22.87
C TRP A 114 31.06 -38.49 -24.16
N VAL A 115 29.94 -37.89 -24.55
CA VAL A 115 29.89 -37.00 -25.72
C VAL A 115 30.81 -35.80 -25.53
N PHE A 116 30.80 -35.19 -24.35
CA PHE A 116 31.70 -34.09 -24.01
C PHE A 116 33.17 -34.46 -24.20
N PHE A 117 33.59 -35.64 -23.73
CA PHE A 117 34.97 -36.09 -23.86
C PHE A 117 35.34 -36.53 -25.29
N HIS A 118 34.39 -37.04 -26.08
CA HIS A 118 34.61 -37.24 -27.51
C HIS A 118 34.84 -35.91 -28.24
N PHE A 119 34.08 -34.87 -27.92
CA PHE A 119 34.34 -33.51 -28.41
C PHE A 119 35.76 -33.06 -28.05
N LEU A 120 36.18 -33.16 -26.80
CA LEU A 120 37.52 -32.76 -26.36
C LEU A 120 38.66 -33.64 -26.92
N SER A 121 38.36 -34.80 -27.49
CA SER A 121 39.34 -35.63 -28.19
C SER A 121 39.54 -35.22 -29.65
N TYR A 122 38.59 -34.48 -30.22
CA TYR A 122 38.57 -34.09 -31.62
C TYR A 122 38.77 -32.59 -31.83
N LYS A 123 38.13 -31.74 -31.01
CA LYS A 123 38.16 -30.28 -31.10
C LYS A 123 38.97 -29.66 -29.99
N ARG A 124 39.73 -28.63 -30.32
CA ARG A 124 40.48 -27.80 -29.36
C ARG A 124 39.56 -26.74 -28.79
N LEU A 125 39.13 -26.92 -27.54
CA LEU A 125 38.27 -25.96 -26.85
C LEU A 125 38.98 -24.61 -26.68
N THR A 126 40.31 -24.60 -26.61
CA THR A 126 41.13 -23.38 -26.52
C THR A 126 41.11 -22.51 -27.78
N GLU A 127 40.59 -23.01 -28.90
CA GLU A 127 40.40 -22.22 -30.13
C GLU A 127 39.09 -21.39 -30.08
N TRP A 128 38.22 -21.64 -29.09
CA TRP A 128 36.98 -20.88 -28.89
C TRP A 128 37.25 -19.59 -28.09
N PRO A 129 36.37 -18.58 -28.16
CA PRO A 129 36.52 -17.33 -27.40
C PRO A 129 36.20 -17.53 -25.92
N LEU A 130 37.06 -18.24 -25.19
CA LEU A 130 36.84 -18.69 -23.81
C LEU A 130 36.66 -17.55 -22.79
N GLN A 131 37.15 -16.35 -23.09
CA GLN A 131 36.87 -15.14 -22.29
C GLN A 131 35.38 -14.76 -22.26
N ARG A 132 34.58 -15.27 -23.20
CA ARG A 132 33.11 -15.07 -23.28
C ARG A 132 32.31 -16.29 -22.81
N LEU A 133 32.98 -17.39 -22.45
CA LEU A 133 32.35 -18.56 -21.87
C LEU A 133 32.04 -18.27 -20.39
N ARG A 134 30.74 -18.21 -20.06
CA ARG A 134 30.28 -17.97 -18.67
C ARG A 134 30.35 -19.23 -17.83
N TYR A 135 29.74 -20.29 -18.35
CA TYR A 135 29.61 -21.56 -17.63
C TYR A 135 29.83 -22.73 -18.57
N LEU A 136 30.47 -23.77 -18.02
CA LEU A 136 30.70 -25.05 -18.67
C LEU A 136 30.13 -26.15 -17.77
N TYR A 137 28.94 -26.62 -18.12
CA TYR A 137 28.20 -27.63 -17.39
C TYR A 137 28.28 -28.97 -18.10
N VAL A 138 28.64 -30.02 -17.36
CA VAL A 138 28.65 -31.40 -17.83
C VAL A 138 27.83 -32.21 -16.84
N GLU A 139 26.65 -32.65 -17.25
CA GLU A 139 25.72 -33.37 -16.39
C GLU A 139 26.22 -34.79 -16.12
N THR A 140 26.19 -35.21 -14.86
CA THR A 140 26.45 -36.60 -14.45
C THR A 140 25.18 -37.32 -14.01
N ASP A 141 24.27 -36.57 -13.41
CA ASP A 141 23.02 -37.04 -12.81
C ASP A 141 22.09 -35.85 -12.52
N GLU A 142 20.89 -36.14 -12.04
CA GLU A 142 19.88 -35.13 -11.68
C GLU A 142 20.35 -34.16 -10.58
N THR A 143 21.22 -34.58 -9.66
CA THR A 143 21.76 -33.70 -8.61
C THR A 143 22.66 -32.64 -9.22
N SER A 144 23.54 -33.04 -10.14
CA SER A 144 24.40 -32.10 -10.87
C SER A 144 23.58 -31.08 -11.66
N ARG A 145 22.49 -31.52 -12.31
CA ARG A 145 21.57 -30.63 -13.04
C ARG A 145 20.92 -29.59 -12.11
N LYS A 146 20.40 -30.02 -10.95
CA LYS A 146 19.81 -29.11 -9.96
C LYS A 146 20.83 -28.05 -9.47
N GLN A 147 22.07 -28.48 -9.22
CA GLN A 147 23.15 -27.56 -8.82
C GLN A 147 23.45 -26.53 -9.92
N PHE A 148 23.56 -26.96 -11.18
CA PHE A 148 23.82 -26.06 -12.30
C PHE A 148 22.69 -25.05 -12.52
N PHE A 149 21.44 -25.46 -12.35
CA PHE A 149 20.32 -24.52 -12.41
C PHE A 149 20.30 -23.54 -11.25
N ALA A 150 20.62 -23.98 -10.02
CA ALA A 150 20.75 -23.04 -8.89
C ALA A 150 21.87 -22.01 -9.14
N GLU A 151 23.03 -22.45 -9.64
CA GLU A 151 24.15 -21.57 -10.00
C GLU A 151 23.76 -20.60 -11.12
N PHE A 152 23.14 -21.12 -12.19
CA PHE A 152 22.73 -20.33 -13.34
C PHE A 152 21.62 -19.32 -12.99
N ALA A 153 20.66 -19.68 -12.13
CA ALA A 153 19.56 -18.82 -11.68
C ALA A 153 20.08 -17.54 -11.00
N ASN A 154 21.10 -17.68 -10.16
CA ASN A 154 21.70 -16.57 -9.42
C ASN A 154 22.41 -15.56 -10.32
N ALA A 155 22.89 -16.00 -11.48
CA ALA A 155 23.60 -15.19 -12.45
C ALA A 155 22.78 -14.87 -13.71
N LEU A 156 21.48 -15.21 -13.71
CA LEU A 156 20.66 -15.22 -14.90
C LEU A 156 20.45 -13.83 -15.50
N GLU A 157 20.90 -13.65 -16.74
CA GLU A 157 20.66 -12.45 -17.54
C GLU A 157 19.20 -12.44 -18.06
N THR A 158 18.60 -11.26 -18.27
CA THR A 158 17.18 -11.13 -18.65
C THR A 158 16.88 -11.58 -20.10
N ASN A 159 17.93 -11.86 -20.88
CA ASN A 159 17.86 -12.04 -22.33
C ASN A 159 18.70 -13.23 -22.83
N VAL A 160 18.42 -14.43 -22.29
CA VAL A 160 19.10 -15.70 -22.64
C VAL A 160 18.33 -16.45 -23.74
N LEU A 161 19.02 -16.89 -24.79
CA LEU A 161 18.47 -17.76 -25.84
C LEU A 161 18.93 -19.21 -25.63
N LEU A 162 18.00 -20.15 -25.48
CA LEU A 162 18.29 -21.58 -25.49
C LEU A 162 18.46 -22.08 -26.93
N ILE A 163 19.66 -22.57 -27.26
CA ILE A 163 19.99 -23.18 -28.55
C ILE A 163 20.24 -24.67 -28.33
N THR A 164 19.48 -25.50 -29.03
CA THR A 164 19.51 -26.96 -28.88
C THR A 164 19.94 -27.63 -30.18
N LEU A 165 20.76 -28.68 -30.10
CA LEU A 165 21.03 -29.53 -31.26
C LEU A 165 19.85 -30.49 -31.50
N PRO A 166 19.18 -30.48 -32.68
CA PRO A 166 17.95 -31.27 -32.91
C PRO A 166 18.10 -32.78 -32.76
N SER A 167 19.32 -33.31 -32.90
CA SER A 167 19.61 -34.72 -32.66
C SER A 167 19.41 -35.11 -31.19
N TYR A 168 19.64 -34.20 -30.23
CA TYR A 168 19.45 -34.47 -28.80
C TYR A 168 17.98 -34.60 -28.44
N GLU A 169 17.11 -33.77 -29.01
CA GLU A 169 15.65 -33.88 -28.83
C GLU A 169 15.14 -35.25 -29.31
N ARG A 170 15.65 -35.71 -30.45
CA ARG A 170 15.23 -36.98 -31.06
C ARG A 170 15.82 -38.22 -30.38
N ILE A 171 17.08 -38.17 -29.95
CA ILE A 171 17.80 -39.32 -29.38
C ILE A 171 17.55 -39.42 -27.87
N PHE A 172 17.44 -38.29 -27.17
CA PHE A 172 17.29 -38.20 -25.71
C PHE A 172 16.00 -37.47 -25.32
N ALA A 173 14.88 -37.88 -25.90
CA ALA A 173 13.59 -37.18 -25.77
C ALA A 173 13.18 -36.90 -24.32
N HIS A 174 13.26 -37.90 -23.42
CA HIS A 174 12.83 -37.73 -22.04
C HIS A 174 13.76 -36.78 -21.23
N PRO A 175 15.08 -36.99 -21.17
CA PRO A 175 16.00 -36.03 -20.54
C PRO A 175 15.91 -34.61 -21.13
N PHE A 176 15.77 -34.49 -22.46
CA PHE A 176 15.60 -33.22 -23.15
C PHE A 176 14.34 -32.48 -22.69
N GLN A 177 13.18 -33.16 -22.68
CA GLN A 177 11.93 -32.56 -22.24
C GLN A 177 11.97 -32.13 -20.77
N GLN A 178 12.63 -32.92 -19.91
CA GLN A 178 12.81 -32.57 -18.50
C GLN A 178 13.68 -31.32 -18.34
N PHE A 179 14.80 -31.25 -19.06
CA PHE A 179 15.67 -30.06 -19.06
C PHE A 179 14.94 -28.82 -19.57
N VAL A 180 14.29 -28.90 -20.74
CA VAL A 180 13.60 -27.75 -21.35
C VAL A 180 12.49 -27.22 -20.45
N ARG A 181 11.75 -28.11 -19.76
CA ARG A 181 10.76 -27.71 -18.77
C ARG A 181 11.41 -26.91 -17.64
N GLN A 182 12.39 -27.50 -16.96
CA GLN A 182 13.08 -26.86 -15.83
C GLN A 182 13.78 -25.55 -16.22
N PHE A 183 14.38 -25.47 -17.41
CA PHE A 183 14.99 -24.25 -17.94
C PHE A 183 13.95 -23.17 -18.21
N ARG A 184 12.80 -23.53 -18.81
CA ARG A 184 11.69 -22.58 -19.03
C ARG A 184 11.15 -22.05 -17.70
N ASP A 185 10.93 -22.94 -16.73
CA ASP A 185 10.45 -22.58 -15.40
C ASP A 185 11.42 -21.59 -14.75
N LEU A 186 12.74 -21.82 -14.88
CA LEU A 186 13.77 -20.91 -14.39
C LEU A 186 13.68 -19.49 -14.99
N ILE A 187 13.60 -19.39 -16.32
CA ILE A 187 13.49 -18.10 -17.02
C ILE A 187 12.17 -17.39 -16.65
N GLN A 188 11.07 -18.14 -16.61
CA GLN A 188 9.75 -17.61 -16.31
C GLN A 188 9.69 -17.09 -14.87
N SER A 189 10.21 -17.85 -13.91
CA SER A 189 10.30 -17.45 -12.50
C SER A 189 11.12 -16.17 -12.32
N LYS A 190 12.29 -16.03 -12.98
CA LYS A 190 13.09 -14.79 -12.89
C LYS A 190 12.36 -13.58 -13.48
N ARG A 191 11.62 -13.75 -14.59
CA ARG A 191 10.82 -12.67 -15.19
C ARG A 191 9.66 -12.25 -14.29
N ILE A 192 8.94 -13.22 -13.71
CA ILE A 192 7.85 -12.97 -12.76
C ILE A 192 8.39 -12.26 -11.52
N ASN A 193 9.54 -12.68 -10.99
CA ASN A 193 10.18 -12.06 -9.83
C ASN A 193 10.58 -10.61 -10.12
N LEU A 194 11.21 -10.32 -11.26
CA LEU A 194 11.57 -8.94 -11.63
C LEU A 194 10.35 -8.04 -11.82
N ALA A 195 9.27 -8.56 -12.43
CA ALA A 195 8.02 -7.80 -12.60
C ALA A 195 7.33 -7.53 -11.25
N THR A 196 7.30 -8.53 -10.37
CA THR A 196 6.73 -8.44 -9.01
C THR A 196 7.58 -7.48 -8.15
N GLU A 197 8.90 -7.62 -8.18
CA GLU A 197 9.83 -6.72 -7.50
C GLU A 197 9.70 -5.29 -8.01
N TRP A 198 9.56 -5.08 -9.32
CA TRP A 198 9.35 -3.75 -9.88
C TRP A 198 8.01 -3.14 -9.43
N ALA A 199 6.95 -3.95 -9.38
CA ALA A 199 5.63 -3.52 -8.95
C ALA A 199 5.56 -3.18 -7.44
N PHE A 200 6.28 -3.93 -6.60
CA PHE A 200 6.17 -3.82 -5.13
C PHE A 200 7.38 -3.18 -4.43
N SER A 201 8.53 -2.95 -5.09
CA SER A 201 9.75 -2.41 -4.46
C SER A 201 9.50 -1.15 -3.65
N LYS A 202 8.78 -0.19 -4.23
CA LYS A 202 8.37 1.05 -3.59
C LYS A 202 7.42 0.80 -2.41
N ARG A 203 6.44 -0.08 -2.61
CA ARG A 203 5.42 -0.41 -1.62
C ARG A 203 6.01 -1.08 -0.37
N TRP A 204 6.96 -2.00 -0.52
CA TRP A 204 7.64 -2.62 0.63
C TRP A 204 8.40 -1.62 1.48
N THR A 205 9.12 -0.68 0.85
CA THR A 205 9.82 0.39 1.57
C THR A 205 8.82 1.28 2.31
N LEU A 206 7.74 1.69 1.65
CA LEU A 206 6.68 2.50 2.27
C LEU A 206 5.99 1.77 3.43
N ASN A 207 5.65 0.50 3.26
CA ASN A 207 5.08 -0.32 4.34
C ASN A 207 6.01 -0.37 5.55
N SER A 208 7.30 -0.60 5.33
CA SER A 208 8.31 -0.66 6.40
C SER A 208 8.42 0.68 7.13
N VAL A 209 8.41 1.81 6.40
CA VAL A 209 8.33 3.17 6.97
C VAL A 209 7.07 3.35 7.82
N MET A 210 5.90 3.01 7.28
CA MET A 210 4.62 3.24 7.93
C MET A 210 4.42 2.36 9.18
N ASN A 211 4.95 1.14 9.15
CA ASN A 211 4.87 0.18 10.25
C ASN A 211 5.89 0.46 11.36
N LEU A 212 7.01 1.11 11.06
CA LEU A 212 8.14 1.27 11.99
C LEU A 212 7.74 1.83 13.37
N PRO A 213 6.89 2.87 13.49
CA PRO A 213 6.47 3.37 14.80
C PRO A 213 5.78 2.31 15.66
N THR A 214 5.01 1.41 15.05
CA THR A 214 4.37 0.28 15.76
C THR A 214 5.39 -0.82 16.03
N THR A 215 6.27 -1.11 15.07
CA THR A 215 7.33 -2.12 15.20
C THR A 215 8.27 -1.83 16.37
N LEU A 216 8.73 -0.57 16.55
CA LEU A 216 9.59 -0.21 17.68
C LEU A 216 8.88 -0.25 19.05
N ARG A 217 7.55 -0.27 19.06
CA ARG A 217 6.72 -0.43 20.27
C ARG A 217 6.29 -1.88 20.52
N SER A 218 6.53 -2.76 19.55
CA SER A 218 6.18 -4.18 19.58
C SER A 218 7.41 -5.01 19.90
N ALA A 219 7.23 -6.20 20.46
CA ALA A 219 8.34 -7.12 20.68
C ALA A 219 8.65 -7.92 19.39
N SER A 220 9.91 -8.28 19.18
CA SER A 220 10.26 -9.31 18.19
C SER A 220 9.60 -10.64 18.59
N ILE A 221 9.05 -11.39 17.64
CA ILE A 221 8.50 -12.73 17.92
C ILE A 221 9.57 -13.67 18.52
N PHE A 222 10.84 -13.48 18.16
CA PHE A 222 11.95 -14.30 18.66
C PHE A 222 12.26 -14.06 20.15
N SER A 223 11.81 -12.94 20.72
CA SER A 223 11.84 -12.74 22.18
C SER A 223 10.96 -13.73 22.94
N LYS A 224 10.01 -14.38 22.25
CA LYS A 224 9.09 -15.37 22.81
C LYS A 224 9.51 -16.82 22.54
N LYS A 225 10.74 -17.04 22.06
CA LYS A 225 11.27 -18.37 21.70
C LYS A 225 11.07 -19.44 22.78
N GLU A 226 11.23 -19.08 24.05
CA GLU A 226 11.06 -20.00 25.18
C GLU A 226 9.65 -20.61 25.29
N TYR A 227 8.62 -19.91 24.80
CA TYR A 227 7.24 -20.41 24.83
C TYR A 227 6.96 -21.47 23.77
N PHE A 228 7.79 -21.56 22.72
CA PHE A 228 7.54 -22.42 21.55
C PHE A 228 8.62 -23.50 21.37
N ARG A 229 9.80 -23.31 21.94
CA ARG A 229 10.91 -24.26 21.87
C ARG A 229 10.46 -25.67 22.27
N SER A 230 10.68 -26.62 21.37
CA SER A 230 10.37 -28.04 21.55
C SER A 230 8.89 -28.33 21.83
N LYS A 231 7.98 -27.42 21.46
CA LYS A 231 6.54 -27.62 21.58
C LYS A 231 5.90 -27.79 20.20
N PRO A 232 4.80 -28.57 20.10
CA PRO A 232 4.06 -28.72 18.86
C PRO A 232 3.35 -27.42 18.48
N VAL A 233 3.47 -27.04 17.21
CA VAL A 233 2.76 -25.90 16.62
C VAL A 233 2.10 -26.30 15.32
N LEU A 234 0.80 -26.06 15.21
CA LEU A 234 0.04 -26.24 13.98
C LEU A 234 0.16 -24.99 13.12
N LEU A 235 0.60 -25.19 11.88
CA LEU A 235 0.53 -24.20 10.81
C LEU A 235 -0.74 -24.48 10.00
N VAL A 236 -1.76 -23.66 10.21
CA VAL A 236 -3.09 -23.86 9.62
C VAL A 236 -3.29 -22.95 8.42
N ALA A 237 -3.45 -23.57 7.25
CA ALA A 237 -3.64 -22.92 5.97
C ALA A 237 -5.04 -23.14 5.40
N ALA A 238 -5.42 -22.29 4.45
CA ALA A 238 -6.78 -22.15 3.92
C ALA A 238 -7.22 -23.21 2.88
N GLY A 239 -6.41 -24.22 2.61
CA GLY A 239 -6.68 -25.18 1.54
C GLY A 239 -7.99 -25.96 1.74
N PRO A 240 -8.55 -26.53 0.66
CA PRO A 240 -9.89 -27.13 0.68
C PRO A 240 -10.05 -28.29 1.65
N SER A 241 -8.97 -28.93 2.09
CA SER A 241 -9.04 -30.00 3.10
C SER A 241 -9.21 -29.49 4.53
N LEU A 242 -9.03 -28.19 4.81
CA LEU A 242 -9.18 -27.62 6.14
C LEU A 242 -10.58 -27.89 6.73
N GLN A 243 -11.61 -27.92 5.87
CA GLN A 243 -12.98 -28.20 6.27
C GLN A 243 -13.17 -29.57 6.94
N ASP A 244 -12.27 -30.52 6.65
CA ASP A 244 -12.31 -31.87 7.22
C ASP A 244 -11.72 -31.92 8.64
N GLU A 245 -11.11 -30.82 9.12
CA GLU A 245 -10.27 -30.80 10.34
C GLU A 245 -10.81 -29.89 11.45
N TYR A 246 -11.95 -29.20 11.26
CA TYR A 246 -12.46 -28.24 12.25
C TYR A 246 -12.70 -28.86 13.63
N ASP A 247 -13.25 -30.07 13.70
CA ASP A 247 -13.51 -30.74 14.98
C ASP A 247 -12.21 -31.14 15.70
N ASN A 248 -11.23 -31.63 14.94
CA ASN A 248 -9.90 -31.95 15.47
C ASN A 248 -9.18 -30.68 15.98
N LEU A 249 -9.25 -29.58 15.24
CA LEU A 249 -8.68 -28.29 15.63
C LEU A 249 -9.34 -27.72 16.89
N ARG A 250 -10.66 -27.83 17.01
CA ARG A 250 -11.39 -27.42 18.20
C ARG A 250 -10.97 -28.24 19.42
N TYR A 251 -10.86 -29.56 19.26
CA TYR A 251 -10.38 -30.45 20.31
C TYR A 251 -8.96 -30.10 20.77
N ILE A 252 -8.03 -29.88 19.83
CA ILE A 252 -6.64 -29.48 20.14
C ILE A 252 -6.63 -28.15 20.91
N LYS A 253 -7.42 -27.17 20.47
CA LYS A 253 -7.51 -25.84 21.09
C LYS A 253 -8.06 -25.91 22.52
N GLU A 254 -9.17 -26.60 22.72
CA GLU A 254 -9.83 -26.73 24.04
C GLU A 254 -8.96 -27.47 25.06
N LYS A 255 -8.11 -28.39 24.60
CA LYS A 255 -7.21 -29.18 25.43
C LYS A 255 -5.79 -28.60 25.55
N GLY A 256 -5.50 -27.50 24.85
CA GLY A 256 -4.18 -26.85 24.88
C GLY A 256 -3.03 -27.75 24.41
N LEU A 257 -3.31 -28.70 23.49
CA LEU A 257 -2.34 -29.75 23.12
C LEU A 257 -1.25 -29.28 22.15
N ALA A 258 -1.49 -28.17 21.45
CA ALA A 258 -0.52 -27.53 20.54
C ALA A 258 -0.97 -26.10 20.25
N TYR A 259 -0.02 -25.22 19.94
CA TYR A 259 -0.34 -23.87 19.51
C TYR A 259 -0.91 -23.88 18.09
N ILE A 260 -1.92 -23.07 17.81
CA ILE A 260 -2.55 -22.93 16.49
C ILE A 260 -2.15 -21.59 15.88
N PHE A 261 -1.30 -21.64 14.86
CA PHE A 261 -0.88 -20.48 14.07
C PHE A 261 -1.63 -20.48 12.74
N ALA A 262 -2.53 -19.53 12.58
CA ALA A 262 -3.36 -19.41 11.38
C ALA A 262 -2.72 -18.44 10.37
N VAL A 263 -2.63 -18.87 9.10
CA VAL A 263 -1.94 -18.09 8.05
C VAL A 263 -2.92 -17.62 6.97
N GLY A 264 -2.86 -16.33 6.63
CA GLY A 264 -3.66 -15.74 5.54
C GLY A 264 -5.17 -15.98 5.67
N SER A 265 -5.82 -16.48 4.61
CA SER A 265 -7.27 -16.69 4.59
C SER A 265 -7.78 -17.76 5.56
N ALA A 266 -6.90 -18.55 6.20
CA ALA A 266 -7.30 -19.53 7.21
C ALA A 266 -7.98 -18.86 8.41
N ASN A 267 -7.61 -17.61 8.70
CA ASN A 267 -8.21 -16.82 9.78
C ASN A 267 -9.74 -16.73 9.65
N ARG A 268 -10.24 -16.47 8.44
CA ARG A 268 -11.69 -16.41 8.17
C ARG A 268 -12.38 -17.76 8.40
N ALA A 269 -11.78 -18.84 7.89
CA ALA A 269 -12.35 -20.18 8.02
C ALA A 269 -12.43 -20.65 9.49
N LEU A 270 -11.39 -20.39 10.29
CA LEU A 270 -11.38 -20.76 11.70
C LEU A 270 -12.39 -19.93 12.51
N VAL A 271 -12.42 -18.61 12.31
CA VAL A 271 -13.35 -17.71 13.02
C VAL A 271 -14.80 -18.03 12.68
N ALA A 272 -15.11 -18.33 11.42
CA ALA A 272 -16.44 -18.76 10.99
C ALA A 272 -16.92 -20.05 11.69
N ASN A 273 -15.99 -20.90 12.13
CA ASN A 273 -16.25 -22.17 12.80
C ASN A 273 -16.03 -22.12 14.33
N GLY A 274 -15.91 -20.90 14.89
CA GLY A 274 -15.76 -20.69 16.34
C GLY A 274 -14.40 -21.11 16.90
N ILE A 275 -13.36 -21.22 16.07
CA ILE A 275 -12.02 -21.63 16.48
C ILE A 275 -11.13 -20.38 16.47
N LEU A 276 -10.65 -19.96 17.64
CA LEU A 276 -9.73 -18.83 17.76
C LEU A 276 -8.27 -19.32 17.77
N PRO A 277 -7.44 -18.88 16.81
CA PRO A 277 -6.03 -19.27 16.80
C PRO A 277 -5.25 -18.66 17.97
N ASP A 278 -4.13 -19.27 18.35
CA ASP A 278 -3.19 -18.71 19.34
C ASP A 278 -2.37 -17.55 18.79
N ALA A 279 -2.15 -17.55 17.48
CA ALA A 279 -1.60 -16.42 16.74
C ALA A 279 -2.12 -16.40 15.31
N VAL A 280 -2.27 -15.21 14.75
CA VAL A 280 -2.46 -15.03 13.31
C VAL A 280 -1.17 -14.53 12.67
N CYS A 281 -0.83 -15.04 11.49
CA CYS A 281 0.39 -14.67 10.78
C CYS A 281 0.07 -13.91 9.48
N THR A 282 0.81 -12.83 9.21
CA THR A 282 0.62 -11.99 8.02
C THR A 282 1.91 -11.45 7.41
N TYR A 283 1.92 -11.24 6.10
CA TYR A 283 3.10 -10.76 5.35
C TYR A 283 2.75 -9.98 4.07
N ASP A 284 1.58 -10.17 3.49
CA ASP A 284 1.25 -9.58 2.18
C ASP A 284 1.37 -8.04 2.18
N PRO A 285 2.13 -7.44 1.24
CA PRO A 285 2.39 -6.00 1.20
C PRO A 285 1.20 -5.16 0.73
N GLN A 286 0.15 -5.78 0.20
CA GLN A 286 -0.95 -5.09 -0.48
C GLN A 286 -1.93 -4.48 0.52
N ALA A 287 -2.54 -3.35 0.10
CA ALA A 287 -3.46 -2.58 0.94
C ALA A 287 -4.71 -3.37 1.36
N HIS A 288 -5.18 -4.32 0.54
CA HIS A 288 -6.37 -5.11 0.85
C HIS A 288 -6.10 -6.30 1.79
N ASN A 289 -4.85 -6.54 2.19
CA ASN A 289 -4.51 -7.67 3.05
C ASN A 289 -5.29 -7.67 4.38
N PHE A 290 -5.65 -6.50 4.92
CA PHE A 290 -6.46 -6.42 6.15
C PHE A 290 -7.80 -7.17 6.02
N ALA A 291 -8.32 -7.37 4.81
CA ALA A 291 -9.59 -8.04 4.57
C ALA A 291 -9.59 -9.49 5.13
N VAL A 292 -8.45 -10.19 5.14
CA VAL A 292 -8.40 -11.56 5.71
C VAL A 292 -8.65 -11.59 7.22
N PHE A 293 -8.57 -10.44 7.89
CA PHE A 293 -8.86 -10.26 9.31
C PHE A 293 -10.19 -9.58 9.59
N TRP A 294 -10.98 -9.26 8.55
CA TRP A 294 -12.19 -8.43 8.68
C TRP A 294 -13.16 -8.96 9.73
N ASP A 295 -13.50 -10.25 9.68
CA ASP A 295 -14.41 -10.88 10.65
C ASP A 295 -13.91 -10.75 12.11
N MET A 296 -12.58 -10.73 12.32
CA MET A 296 -12.01 -10.56 13.65
C MET A 296 -12.09 -9.10 14.11
N ILE A 297 -11.80 -8.17 13.21
CA ILE A 297 -11.81 -6.72 13.48
C ILE A 297 -13.24 -6.22 13.72
N ASP A 298 -14.17 -6.62 12.86
CA ASP A 298 -15.58 -6.24 12.92
C ASP A 298 -16.24 -6.74 14.22
N LYS A 299 -15.96 -7.99 14.61
CA LYS A 299 -16.48 -8.60 15.85
C LYS A 299 -15.68 -8.23 17.10
N GLY A 300 -14.61 -7.43 16.98
CA GLY A 300 -13.71 -7.06 18.09
C GLY A 300 -12.94 -8.23 18.72
N ILE A 301 -12.87 -9.37 18.03
CA ILE A 301 -12.13 -10.57 18.44
C ILE A 301 -10.61 -10.32 18.36
N ASP A 302 -10.20 -9.52 17.39
CA ASP A 302 -8.80 -9.16 17.12
C ASP A 302 -8.09 -8.57 18.35
N ALA A 303 -8.81 -7.88 19.23
CA ALA A 303 -8.27 -7.27 20.45
C ALA A 303 -7.51 -8.25 21.36
N ASN A 304 -7.82 -9.54 21.32
CA ASN A 304 -7.25 -10.57 22.20
C ASN A 304 -6.43 -11.64 21.46
N VAL A 305 -6.35 -11.58 20.12
CA VAL A 305 -5.60 -12.58 19.35
C VAL A 305 -4.27 -11.97 18.87
N PRO A 306 -3.12 -12.52 19.27
CA PRO A 306 -1.82 -12.01 18.84
C PRO A 306 -1.63 -12.09 17.32
N MET A 307 -1.07 -11.04 16.74
CA MET A 307 -0.63 -10.99 15.34
C MET A 307 0.89 -11.07 15.25
N ILE A 308 1.39 -12.04 14.49
CA ILE A 308 2.78 -12.14 14.06
C ILE A 308 2.85 -11.60 12.64
N TYR A 309 3.66 -10.57 12.40
CA TYR A 309 3.72 -9.93 11.09
C TYR A 309 5.15 -9.74 10.59
N GLY A 310 5.34 -9.92 9.28
CA GLY A 310 6.55 -9.47 8.62
C GLY A 310 6.57 -7.95 8.52
N THR A 311 7.71 -7.32 8.79
CA THR A 311 7.80 -5.85 8.92
C THR A 311 7.40 -5.05 7.66
N SER A 312 7.42 -5.67 6.48
CA SER A 312 7.05 -5.09 5.18
C SER A 312 5.59 -5.35 4.76
N VAL A 313 4.76 -5.93 5.63
CA VAL A 313 3.31 -6.15 5.42
C VAL A 313 2.57 -4.83 5.14
N GLY A 314 1.47 -4.88 4.38
CA GLY A 314 0.60 -3.74 4.13
C GLY A 314 0.22 -2.99 5.41
N TYR A 315 0.62 -1.72 5.51
CA TYR A 315 0.53 -0.95 6.76
C TYR A 315 -0.89 -0.77 7.29
N GLU A 316 -1.87 -0.83 6.40
CA GLU A 316 -3.29 -0.75 6.70
C GLU A 316 -3.71 -1.90 7.62
N THR A 317 -3.08 -3.08 7.47
CA THR A 317 -3.31 -4.23 8.35
C THR A 317 -2.88 -3.89 9.77
N ILE A 318 -1.70 -3.28 9.94
CA ILE A 318 -1.13 -2.95 11.25
C ILE A 318 -1.90 -1.79 11.92
N GLN A 319 -2.39 -0.83 11.13
CA GLN A 319 -3.18 0.29 11.64
C GLN A 319 -4.58 -0.13 12.11
N LYS A 320 -5.21 -1.10 11.43
CA LYS A 320 -6.58 -1.54 11.76
C LYS A 320 -6.65 -2.59 12.86
N TYR A 321 -5.67 -3.49 12.95
CA TYR A 321 -5.69 -4.60 13.90
C TYR A 321 -5.37 -4.12 15.32
N LYS A 322 -6.22 -4.41 16.31
CA LYS A 322 -6.10 -3.89 17.69
C LYS A 322 -5.33 -4.79 18.65
N GLY A 323 -5.21 -6.09 18.34
CA GLY A 323 -4.57 -7.07 19.21
C GLY A 323 -3.07 -6.87 19.44
N PRO A 324 -2.47 -7.69 20.34
CA PRO A 324 -1.03 -7.75 20.55
C PRO A 324 -0.28 -8.02 19.25
N LYS A 325 0.88 -7.40 19.06
CA LYS A 325 1.66 -7.49 17.82
C LYS A 325 3.09 -7.93 18.10
N PHE A 326 3.59 -8.83 17.26
CA PHE A 326 4.96 -9.31 17.27
C PHE A 326 5.53 -9.24 15.87
N TYR A 327 6.68 -8.58 15.72
CA TYR A 327 7.29 -8.42 14.40
C TYR A 327 8.30 -9.53 14.12
N ALA A 328 8.46 -9.87 12.84
CA ALA A 328 9.59 -10.59 12.29
C ALA A 328 10.20 -9.75 11.16
N VAL A 329 11.50 -9.42 11.27
CA VAL A 329 12.17 -8.63 10.23
C VAL A 329 12.36 -9.49 8.99
N THR A 330 11.92 -8.99 7.85
CA THR A 330 12.02 -9.69 6.56
C THR A 330 13.23 -9.21 5.77
N SER A 331 13.77 -10.04 4.87
CA SER A 331 14.93 -9.69 4.04
C SER A 331 14.67 -8.54 3.06
N GLN A 332 13.40 -8.20 2.82
CA GLN A 332 13.00 -7.05 1.99
C GLN A 332 13.05 -5.71 2.73
N ASP A 333 13.08 -5.73 4.06
CA ASP A 333 13.03 -4.53 4.91
C ASP A 333 14.43 -4.06 5.30
N THR A 334 14.83 -2.94 4.74
CA THR A 334 16.07 -2.22 5.05
C THR A 334 15.87 -1.10 6.06
N VAL A 335 14.62 -0.73 6.36
CA VAL A 335 14.24 0.39 7.21
C VAL A 335 14.30 -0.01 8.68
N THR A 336 13.60 -1.08 9.06
CA THR A 336 13.56 -1.54 10.46
C THR A 336 14.96 -1.85 11.02
N PRO A 337 15.85 -2.58 10.32
CA PRO A 337 17.20 -2.85 10.82
C PRO A 337 18.01 -1.60 11.16
N TYR A 338 17.82 -0.50 10.44
CA TYR A 338 18.54 0.76 10.72
C TYR A 338 18.15 1.31 12.09
N TYR A 339 16.86 1.29 12.43
CA TYR A 339 16.35 1.89 13.66
C TYR A 339 16.37 0.96 14.88
N LEU A 340 16.49 -0.36 14.71
CA LEU A 340 16.69 -1.30 15.82
C LEU A 340 18.09 -1.18 16.45
N ASP A 341 18.18 -1.24 17.78
CA ASP A 341 19.46 -1.19 18.51
C ASP A 341 20.29 -2.46 18.32
N HIS A 342 19.60 -3.61 18.28
CA HIS A 342 20.18 -4.91 18.01
C HIS A 342 19.21 -5.72 17.16
N LEU A 343 19.74 -6.37 16.12
CA LEU A 343 19.04 -7.37 15.32
C LEU A 343 20.01 -8.51 15.08
N ASP A 344 19.70 -9.70 15.56
CA ASP A 344 20.46 -10.89 15.17
C ASP A 344 20.15 -11.18 13.70
N ARG A 345 21.20 -11.25 12.86
CA ARG A 345 21.04 -11.58 11.43
C ARG A 345 20.42 -12.95 11.23
N ASN A 346 20.59 -13.87 12.18
CA ASN A 346 19.97 -15.19 12.14
C ASN A 346 18.45 -15.14 12.36
N GLU A 347 17.90 -14.02 12.86
CA GLU A 347 16.45 -13.82 13.05
C GLU A 347 15.75 -13.24 11.81
N ILE A 348 16.51 -12.76 10.81
CA ILE A 348 15.91 -12.23 9.57
C ILE A 348 15.23 -13.36 8.81
N ILE A 349 13.98 -13.15 8.39
CA ILE A 349 13.21 -14.11 7.59
C ILE A 349 13.43 -13.81 6.12
N ASP A 350 13.77 -14.84 5.34
CA ASP A 350 13.90 -14.70 3.89
C ASP A 350 12.52 -14.54 3.25
N ASP A 351 12.44 -13.65 2.26
CA ASP A 351 11.22 -13.45 1.49
C ASP A 351 10.74 -14.72 0.79
N ALA A 352 9.42 -14.89 0.71
CA ALA A 352 8.76 -16.01 0.08
C ALA A 352 7.37 -15.62 -0.44
N PHE A 353 6.93 -16.29 -1.51
CA PHE A 353 5.63 -16.05 -2.17
C PHE A 353 4.40 -16.47 -1.35
N SER A 354 4.59 -16.99 -0.12
CA SER A 354 3.49 -17.49 0.71
C SER A 354 3.77 -17.25 2.18
N ILE A 355 2.77 -16.72 2.89
CA ILE A 355 2.80 -16.56 4.35
C ILE A 355 3.00 -17.89 5.09
N ALA A 356 2.56 -19.03 4.52
CA ALA A 356 2.82 -20.34 5.10
C ALA A 356 4.32 -20.64 5.16
N ILE A 357 5.07 -20.26 4.12
CA ILE A 357 6.52 -20.48 4.07
C ILE A 357 7.23 -19.53 5.04
N ILE A 358 6.86 -18.25 5.06
CA ILE A 358 7.35 -17.27 6.06
C ILE A 358 7.12 -17.79 7.48
N THR A 359 5.92 -18.30 7.77
CA THR A 359 5.57 -18.85 9.09
C THR A 359 6.40 -20.09 9.42
N LEU A 360 6.63 -21.00 8.46
CA LEU A 360 7.51 -22.15 8.67
C LEU A 360 8.94 -21.71 9.08
N GLN A 361 9.49 -20.68 8.43
CA GLN A 361 10.81 -20.15 8.80
C GLN A 361 10.81 -19.57 10.22
N ILE A 362 9.76 -18.83 10.58
CA ILE A 362 9.59 -18.28 11.94
C ILE A 362 9.56 -19.43 12.96
N LEU A 363 8.72 -20.45 12.74
CA LEU A 363 8.59 -21.61 13.63
C LEU A 363 9.91 -22.39 13.77
N ALA A 364 10.65 -22.57 12.68
CA ALA A 364 11.95 -23.22 12.70
C ALA A 364 12.98 -22.47 13.57
N LYS A 365 12.97 -21.13 13.50
CA LYS A 365 13.87 -20.26 14.30
C LYS A 365 13.42 -20.11 15.76
N LEU A 366 12.13 -20.24 16.01
CA LEU A 366 11.56 -20.42 17.35
C LEU A 366 11.83 -21.81 17.94
N GLU A 367 12.39 -22.74 17.15
CA GLU A 367 12.67 -24.13 17.55
C GLU A 367 11.41 -24.90 17.93
N ALA A 368 10.27 -24.57 17.31
CA ALA A 368 9.03 -25.34 17.45
C ALA A 368 9.21 -26.75 16.88
N ASN A 369 8.74 -27.76 17.62
CA ASN A 369 8.93 -29.16 17.22
C ASN A 369 7.87 -30.08 17.88
N PRO A 370 7.08 -30.85 17.11
CA PRO A 370 6.96 -30.83 15.65
C PRO A 370 6.19 -29.60 15.12
N VAL A 371 6.45 -29.23 13.87
CA VAL A 371 5.59 -28.31 13.10
C VAL A 371 4.58 -29.14 12.30
N ILE A 372 3.29 -28.90 12.49
CA ILE A 372 2.21 -29.73 11.95
C ILE A 372 1.44 -28.93 10.90
N LEU A 373 1.51 -29.32 9.63
CA LEU A 373 0.82 -28.66 8.53
C LEU A 373 -0.63 -29.16 8.45
N VAL A 374 -1.59 -28.24 8.51
CA VAL A 374 -3.03 -28.52 8.40
C VAL A 374 -3.62 -27.64 7.29
N GLY A 375 -4.39 -28.24 6.36
CA GLY A 375 -5.01 -27.49 5.27
C GLY A 375 -4.03 -26.95 4.21
N GLN A 376 -2.80 -27.46 4.14
CA GLN A 376 -1.78 -27.00 3.19
C GLN A 376 -1.80 -27.84 1.90
N ASN A 377 -2.84 -27.65 1.08
CA ASN A 377 -3.11 -28.55 -0.05
C ASN A 377 -2.13 -28.46 -1.22
N PHE A 378 -1.67 -27.26 -1.62
CA PHE A 378 -0.90 -27.02 -2.85
C PHE A 378 -1.48 -27.67 -4.14
N ALA A 379 -2.78 -27.93 -4.14
CA ALA A 379 -3.51 -28.54 -5.23
C ALA A 379 -5.01 -28.27 -5.05
N PHE A 380 -5.76 -28.41 -6.14
CA PHE A 380 -7.21 -28.28 -6.10
C PHE A 380 -7.84 -29.58 -5.62
N ARG A 381 -8.97 -29.47 -4.91
CA ARG A 381 -9.81 -30.60 -4.52
C ARG A 381 -11.25 -30.27 -4.85
N ASP A 382 -11.92 -31.14 -5.59
CA ASP A 382 -13.33 -30.98 -6.00
C ASP A 382 -13.65 -29.62 -6.64
N ASN A 383 -12.73 -29.09 -7.47
CA ASN A 383 -12.81 -27.75 -8.09
C ASN A 383 -12.68 -26.55 -7.12
N TYR A 384 -12.30 -26.79 -5.88
CA TYR A 384 -12.02 -25.75 -4.88
C TYR A 384 -10.54 -25.43 -4.77
N TYR A 385 -10.24 -24.14 -4.63
CA TYR A 385 -8.91 -23.61 -4.34
C TYR A 385 -8.70 -23.45 -2.82
N TYR A 386 -9.76 -23.03 -2.13
CA TYR A 386 -9.79 -22.83 -0.68
C TYR A 386 -10.93 -23.62 -0.03
N ALA A 387 -10.96 -23.70 1.30
CA ALA A 387 -12.11 -24.20 2.04
C ALA A 387 -13.40 -23.44 1.66
N LYS A 388 -14.55 -24.13 1.65
CA LYS A 388 -15.82 -23.62 1.06
C LYS A 388 -16.30 -22.30 1.68
N GLU A 389 -15.95 -22.07 2.93
CA GLU A 389 -16.32 -20.88 3.70
C GLU A 389 -15.53 -19.63 3.27
N ILE A 390 -14.45 -19.80 2.51
CA ILE A 390 -13.56 -18.71 2.10
C ILE A 390 -14.08 -18.08 0.81
N LYS A 391 -14.75 -16.94 0.94
CA LYS A 391 -15.18 -16.12 -0.19
C LYS A 391 -14.06 -15.18 -0.63
N ARG A 392 -13.73 -15.20 -1.94
CA ARG A 392 -12.68 -14.38 -2.56
C ARG A 392 -13.08 -13.83 -3.91
N GLY A 393 -12.45 -12.72 -4.29
CA GLY A 393 -12.65 -12.02 -5.56
C GLY A 393 -14.06 -11.42 -5.70
N GLU A 394 -14.30 -10.75 -6.84
CA GLU A 394 -15.61 -10.16 -7.17
C GLU A 394 -16.75 -11.20 -7.17
N LYS A 395 -16.43 -12.45 -7.53
CA LYS A 395 -17.39 -13.57 -7.57
C LYS A 395 -17.67 -14.20 -6.19
N GLN A 396 -16.98 -13.77 -5.13
CA GLN A 396 -17.16 -14.26 -3.76
C GLN A 396 -17.19 -15.79 -3.64
N THR A 397 -16.24 -16.50 -4.26
CA THR A 397 -16.23 -17.98 -4.37
C THR A 397 -14.92 -18.63 -3.95
N ALA A 398 -15.00 -19.78 -3.29
CA ALA A 398 -13.85 -20.65 -2.96
C ALA A 398 -13.36 -21.50 -4.16
N GLU A 399 -14.11 -21.51 -5.26
CA GLU A 399 -13.82 -22.31 -6.46
C GLU A 399 -12.66 -21.75 -7.28
N VAL A 400 -12.05 -22.62 -8.09
CA VAL A 400 -10.96 -22.25 -9.02
C VAL A 400 -11.45 -21.29 -10.09
N LEU A 401 -10.86 -20.09 -10.12
CA LEU A 401 -11.14 -19.02 -11.07
C LEU A 401 -10.45 -19.29 -12.41
N GLU A 402 -10.94 -18.67 -13.49
CA GLU A 402 -10.47 -18.93 -14.85
C GLU A 402 -8.97 -18.68 -15.04
N HIS A 403 -8.45 -17.58 -14.51
CA HIS A 403 -7.02 -17.27 -14.59
C HIS A 403 -6.13 -18.25 -13.81
N GLU A 404 -6.67 -18.92 -12.79
CA GLU A 404 -5.95 -19.92 -11.98
C GLU A 404 -5.87 -21.28 -12.67
N ARG A 405 -6.65 -21.45 -13.76
CA ARG A 405 -6.59 -22.60 -14.67
C ARG A 405 -5.50 -22.43 -15.73
N HIS A 406 -4.73 -21.35 -15.71
CA HIS A 406 -3.52 -21.26 -16.52
C HIS A 406 -2.39 -22.08 -15.89
N GLY A 407 -1.64 -22.81 -16.72
CA GLY A 407 -0.51 -23.62 -16.25
C GLY A 407 -0.91 -24.82 -15.39
N LEU A 408 -2.06 -25.45 -15.69
CA LEU A 408 -2.49 -26.67 -15.00
C LEU A 408 -1.48 -27.80 -15.21
N MET A 409 -1.22 -28.52 -14.13
CA MET A 409 -0.34 -29.69 -14.11
C MET A 409 -0.85 -30.71 -13.10
N GLN A 410 -0.22 -31.89 -13.06
CA GLN A 410 -0.56 -32.92 -12.10
C GLN A 410 0.62 -33.25 -11.18
N VAL A 411 0.29 -33.48 -9.91
CA VAL A 411 1.22 -33.88 -8.85
C VAL A 411 0.62 -35.05 -8.08
N LYS A 412 1.46 -35.81 -7.37
CA LYS A 412 0.97 -36.87 -6.49
C LYS A 412 0.39 -36.28 -5.21
N ASP A 413 -0.74 -36.80 -4.78
CA ASP A 413 -1.32 -36.54 -3.47
C ASP A 413 -0.72 -37.45 -2.38
N VAL A 414 -1.04 -37.18 -1.12
CA VAL A 414 -0.59 -37.96 0.04
C VAL A 414 -0.93 -39.46 -0.02
N TYR A 415 -1.89 -39.88 -0.84
CA TYR A 415 -2.27 -41.28 -1.05
C TYR A 415 -1.63 -41.89 -2.31
N GLY A 416 -0.83 -41.12 -3.06
CA GLY A 416 -0.13 -41.53 -4.28
C GLY A 416 -0.94 -41.36 -5.58
N GLN A 417 -2.15 -40.80 -5.51
CA GLN A 417 -3.00 -40.51 -6.67
C GLN A 417 -2.56 -39.22 -7.36
N LEU A 418 -2.83 -39.10 -8.67
CA LEU A 418 -2.55 -37.87 -9.40
C LEU A 418 -3.68 -36.87 -9.23
N ILE A 419 -3.35 -35.69 -8.70
CA ILE A 419 -4.29 -34.57 -8.49
C ILE A 419 -3.84 -33.34 -9.29
N THR A 420 -4.81 -32.49 -9.62
CA THR A 420 -4.58 -31.28 -10.41
C THR A 420 -4.08 -30.13 -9.52
N THR A 421 -3.04 -29.46 -9.98
CA THR A 421 -2.52 -28.21 -9.40
C THR A 421 -2.18 -27.22 -10.53
N ASN A 422 -1.67 -26.04 -10.20
CA ASN A 422 -1.13 -25.09 -11.16
C ASN A 422 0.32 -24.73 -10.84
N GLU A 423 0.97 -24.02 -11.75
CA GLU A 423 2.37 -23.62 -11.60
C GLU A 423 2.62 -22.86 -10.29
N SER A 424 1.75 -21.89 -9.94
CA SER A 424 1.91 -21.07 -8.73
C SER A 424 1.88 -21.90 -7.45
N LEU A 425 0.89 -22.77 -7.27
CA LEU A 425 0.77 -23.65 -6.10
C LEU A 425 1.93 -24.65 -6.03
N ASN A 426 2.37 -25.18 -7.17
CA ASN A 426 3.51 -26.09 -7.21
C ASN A 426 4.84 -25.38 -6.89
N GLN A 427 5.04 -24.13 -7.31
CA GLN A 427 6.21 -23.34 -6.92
C GLN A 427 6.23 -23.10 -5.40
N MET A 428 5.09 -22.79 -4.79
CA MET A 428 4.99 -22.67 -3.32
C MET A 428 5.31 -24.00 -2.63
N ARG A 429 4.83 -25.13 -3.17
CA ARG A 429 5.15 -26.48 -2.67
C ARG A 429 6.65 -26.76 -2.69
N LEU A 430 7.30 -26.56 -3.84
CA LEU A 430 8.74 -26.77 -4.00
C LEU A 430 9.57 -25.85 -3.08
N LEU A 431 9.15 -24.60 -2.90
CA LEU A 431 9.81 -23.66 -2.00
C LEU A 431 9.63 -24.08 -0.53
N MET A 432 8.45 -24.59 -0.15
CA MET A 432 8.25 -25.16 1.19
C MET A 432 9.15 -26.39 1.42
N GLU A 433 9.26 -27.31 0.45
CA GLU A 433 10.19 -28.45 0.52
C GLU A 433 11.64 -28.01 0.70
N HIS A 434 12.06 -26.96 0.00
CA HIS A 434 13.38 -26.36 0.17
C HIS A 434 13.63 -25.90 1.61
N TYR A 435 12.69 -25.16 2.22
CA TYR A 435 12.86 -24.69 3.59
C TYR A 435 12.75 -25.81 4.64
N ILE A 436 11.92 -26.84 4.39
CA ILE A 436 11.89 -28.05 5.24
C ILE A 436 13.27 -28.72 5.23
N GLN A 437 13.90 -28.85 4.06
CA GLN A 437 15.24 -29.42 3.94
C GLN A 437 16.30 -28.55 4.62
N THR A 438 16.22 -27.21 4.45
CA THR A 438 17.13 -26.25 5.08
C THR A 438 17.04 -26.30 6.61
N TYR A 439 15.83 -26.44 7.17
CA TYR A 439 15.59 -26.53 8.61
C TYR A 439 15.41 -27.98 9.08
N SER A 440 16.36 -28.84 8.73
CA SER A 440 16.35 -30.27 9.09
C SER A 440 16.38 -30.57 10.60
N HIS A 441 16.54 -29.57 11.47
CA HIS A 441 16.52 -29.71 12.93
C HIS A 441 15.11 -29.74 13.52
N ILE A 442 14.06 -29.38 12.76
CA ILE A 442 12.67 -29.51 13.17
C ILE A 442 11.98 -30.67 12.44
N GLU A 443 11.11 -31.41 13.14
CA GLU A 443 10.23 -32.39 12.51
C GLU A 443 9.03 -31.65 11.90
N VAL A 444 8.75 -31.86 10.61
CA VAL A 444 7.57 -31.32 9.93
C VAL A 444 6.65 -32.46 9.54
N ILE A 445 5.38 -32.39 9.93
CA ILE A 445 4.38 -33.43 9.66
C ILE A 445 3.28 -32.85 8.78
N ASN A 446 2.93 -33.53 7.69
CA ASN A 446 1.79 -33.13 6.86
C ASN A 446 0.54 -33.90 7.26
N THR A 447 -0.54 -33.20 7.63
CA THR A 447 -1.83 -33.83 7.98
C THR A 447 -2.92 -33.59 6.93
N THR A 448 -2.57 -32.90 5.85
CA THR A 448 -3.50 -32.40 4.83
C THR A 448 -4.06 -33.53 3.96
N LYS A 449 -5.30 -33.95 4.24
CA LYS A 449 -6.00 -35.03 3.50
C LYS A 449 -6.23 -34.66 2.03
N GLY A 450 -5.72 -35.50 1.11
CA GLY A 450 -5.84 -35.29 -0.33
C GLY A 450 -5.08 -34.05 -0.85
N GLY A 451 -4.16 -33.49 -0.07
CA GLY A 451 -3.21 -32.49 -0.53
C GLY A 451 -2.05 -33.10 -1.32
N ALA A 452 -1.30 -32.27 -2.02
CA ALA A 452 -0.09 -32.70 -2.71
C ALA A 452 0.96 -33.23 -1.71
N GLN A 453 1.78 -34.18 -2.16
CA GLN A 453 2.94 -34.64 -1.38
C GLN A 453 3.95 -33.51 -1.23
N ILE A 454 4.46 -33.37 0.00
CA ILE A 454 5.50 -32.39 0.35
C ILE A 454 6.72 -33.20 0.83
N SER A 455 7.77 -33.20 0.02
CA SER A 455 9.04 -33.84 0.35
C SER A 455 9.60 -33.29 1.67
N GLY A 456 10.01 -34.19 2.57
CA GLY A 456 10.49 -33.84 3.91
C GLY A 456 9.39 -33.72 4.99
N ALA A 457 8.10 -33.73 4.61
CA ALA A 457 6.98 -33.73 5.54
C ALA A 457 6.10 -34.99 5.34
N PRO A 458 6.34 -36.09 6.07
CA PRO A 458 5.55 -37.31 5.93
C PRO A 458 4.07 -37.07 6.24
N PHE A 459 3.19 -37.75 5.50
CA PHE A 459 1.76 -37.69 5.75
C PHE A 459 1.35 -38.57 6.93
N ILE A 460 0.70 -37.97 7.93
CA ILE A 460 0.08 -38.65 9.06
C ILE A 460 -1.27 -37.96 9.30
N PRO A 461 -2.42 -38.67 9.29
CA PRO A 461 -3.71 -38.06 9.58
C PRO A 461 -3.71 -37.33 10.94
N LEU A 462 -4.38 -36.18 11.03
CA LEU A 462 -4.35 -35.36 12.25
C LEU A 462 -4.85 -36.12 13.48
N GLU A 463 -5.83 -37.02 13.32
CA GLU A 463 -6.34 -37.89 14.39
C GLU A 463 -5.25 -38.81 14.96
N ALA A 464 -4.39 -39.35 14.10
CA ALA A 464 -3.27 -40.19 14.52
C ALA A 464 -2.17 -39.35 15.20
N VAL A 465 -1.92 -38.13 14.72
CA VAL A 465 -1.01 -37.18 15.39
C VAL A 465 -1.51 -36.82 16.79
N ILE A 466 -2.81 -36.55 16.94
CA ILE A 466 -3.45 -36.28 18.24
C ILE A 466 -3.19 -37.45 19.21
N GLN A 467 -3.38 -38.69 18.75
CA GLN A 467 -3.23 -39.87 19.60
C GLN A 467 -1.78 -40.20 19.96
N THR A 468 -0.82 -39.90 19.07
CA THR A 468 0.56 -40.40 19.21
C THR A 468 1.59 -39.34 19.58
N ARG A 469 1.30 -38.06 19.31
CA ARG A 469 2.26 -36.95 19.47
C ARG A 469 1.75 -35.80 20.34
N LEU A 470 0.45 -35.59 20.44
CA LEU A 470 -0.14 -34.47 21.19
C LEU A 470 -0.75 -34.97 22.52
N THR A 471 0.10 -35.46 23.42
CA THR A 471 -0.31 -36.15 24.66
C THR A 471 -0.47 -35.24 25.87
N ASP A 472 0.19 -34.08 25.87
CA ASP A 472 0.28 -33.19 27.03
C ASP A 472 -0.28 -31.79 26.69
N GLU A 473 -0.77 -31.09 27.72
CA GLU A 473 -1.13 -29.67 27.62
C GLU A 473 0.15 -28.82 27.62
N VAL A 474 0.38 -28.07 26.54
CA VAL A 474 1.64 -27.35 26.29
C VAL A 474 1.46 -25.85 26.05
N VAL A 475 0.23 -25.41 25.78
CA VAL A 475 -0.10 -24.03 25.43
C VAL A 475 -0.15 -23.15 26.67
N ASP A 476 0.71 -22.14 26.71
CA ASP A 476 0.62 -21.05 27.66
C ASP A 476 -0.29 -19.95 27.10
N ALA A 477 -1.46 -19.74 27.70
CA ALA A 477 -2.44 -18.74 27.28
C ALA A 477 -1.92 -17.29 27.36
N ASN A 478 -0.90 -17.02 28.18
CA ASN A 478 -0.34 -15.70 28.44
C ASN A 478 1.02 -15.47 27.75
N TRP A 479 1.42 -16.32 26.79
CA TRP A 479 2.69 -16.19 26.09
C TRP A 479 2.92 -14.78 25.49
N HIS A 480 1.82 -14.11 25.12
CA HIS A 480 1.80 -12.79 24.51
C HIS A 480 1.77 -11.62 25.51
N ALA A 481 1.77 -11.88 26.82
CA ALA A 481 1.83 -10.86 27.85
C ALA A 481 3.11 -9.99 27.71
N SER A 482 2.95 -8.69 27.98
CA SER A 482 3.91 -7.64 27.59
C SER A 482 5.27 -7.74 28.28
N GLN A 483 6.34 -7.50 27.51
CA GLN A 483 7.48 -6.70 27.98
C GLN A 483 7.74 -5.58 26.96
N PRO A 484 7.77 -4.30 27.37
CA PRO A 484 8.25 -3.23 26.51
C PRO A 484 9.77 -3.29 26.41
N SER A 485 10.31 -3.19 25.19
CA SER A 485 11.75 -3.07 24.96
C SER A 485 12.03 -2.11 23.80
N ASN A 486 12.29 -0.84 24.12
CA ASN A 486 13.47 -0.11 23.68
C ASN A 486 13.51 1.32 24.26
N THR A 487 14.71 1.77 24.59
CA THR A 487 15.05 3.09 25.14
C THR A 487 15.02 4.16 24.05
N ALA A 488 14.20 5.21 24.21
CA ALA A 488 14.00 6.24 23.19
C ALA A 488 15.23 7.09 22.82
N GLN A 489 16.27 7.11 23.66
CA GLN A 489 17.46 7.92 23.40
C GLN A 489 18.24 7.48 22.16
N ALA A 490 18.20 6.19 21.78
CA ALA A 490 18.93 5.69 20.62
C ALA A 490 18.29 6.09 19.27
N VAL A 491 16.98 6.33 19.25
CA VAL A 491 16.22 6.61 18.01
C VAL A 491 16.47 8.04 17.51
N GLU A 492 16.58 9.02 18.42
CA GLU A 492 16.82 10.42 18.04
C GLU A 492 18.16 10.62 17.32
N ALA A 493 19.24 10.01 17.84
CA ALA A 493 20.55 10.05 17.18
C ALA A 493 20.53 9.46 15.76
N LYS A 494 19.73 8.41 15.55
CA LYS A 494 19.52 7.80 14.22
C LYS A 494 18.73 8.69 13.28
N ILE A 495 17.72 9.41 13.78
CA ILE A 495 16.98 10.42 13.00
C ILE A 495 17.93 11.53 12.54
N GLU A 496 18.79 12.04 13.43
CA GLU A 496 19.77 13.07 13.07
C GLU A 496 20.80 12.57 12.04
N ASN A 497 21.31 11.35 12.21
CA ASN A 497 22.19 10.70 11.23
C ASN A 497 21.50 10.59 9.86
N MET A 498 20.24 10.17 9.84
CA MET A 498 19.47 10.03 8.61
C MET A 498 19.22 11.38 7.92
N ASN A 499 18.90 12.43 8.68
CA ASN A 499 18.77 13.79 8.15
C ASN A 499 20.09 14.27 7.50
N ARG A 500 21.25 14.01 8.14
CA ARG A 500 22.56 14.30 7.54
C ARG A 500 22.78 13.48 6.27
N ALA A 501 22.42 12.19 6.28
CA ALA A 501 22.57 11.31 5.13
C ALA A 501 21.73 11.78 3.92
N MET A 502 20.52 12.31 4.13
CA MET A 502 19.71 12.92 3.06
C MET A 502 20.41 14.11 2.40
N VAL A 503 21.03 15.00 3.19
CA VAL A 503 21.78 16.15 2.68
C VAL A 503 23.03 15.69 1.91
N ASP A 504 23.78 14.73 2.47
CA ASP A 504 24.96 14.17 1.84
C ASP A 504 24.63 13.41 0.54
N PHE A 505 23.45 12.80 0.45
CA PHE A 505 22.95 12.16 -0.76
C PHE A 505 22.79 13.17 -1.90
N ILE A 506 22.14 14.32 -1.65
CA ILE A 506 21.96 15.39 -2.64
C ILE A 506 23.32 15.92 -3.10
N LYS A 507 24.21 16.20 -2.15
CA LYS A 507 25.56 16.68 -2.45
C LYS A 507 26.33 15.68 -3.33
N GLY A 508 26.31 14.40 -2.96
CA GLY A 508 26.98 13.36 -3.74
C GLY A 508 26.36 13.19 -5.14
N TYR A 509 25.04 13.33 -5.28
CA TYR A 509 24.37 13.32 -6.58
C TYR A 509 24.91 14.45 -7.49
N GLN A 510 24.99 15.68 -6.98
CA GLN A 510 25.50 16.83 -7.74
C GLN A 510 26.96 16.63 -8.17
N GLU A 511 27.80 16.07 -7.28
CA GLU A 511 29.19 15.74 -7.59
C GLU A 511 29.29 14.71 -8.73
N ILE A 512 28.44 13.68 -8.73
CA ILE A 512 28.43 12.65 -9.79
C ILE A 512 27.90 13.23 -11.11
N GLU A 513 26.84 14.03 -11.09
CA GLU A 513 26.30 14.63 -12.31
C GLU A 513 27.30 15.58 -12.97
N ALA A 514 28.06 16.35 -12.18
CA ALA A 514 29.17 17.17 -12.67
C ALA A 514 30.26 16.31 -13.33
N MET A 515 30.61 15.17 -12.72
CA MET A 515 31.58 14.22 -13.29
C MET A 515 31.08 13.59 -14.60
N LEU A 516 29.80 13.26 -14.71
CA LEU A 516 29.20 12.76 -15.94
C LEU A 516 29.23 13.82 -17.06
N HIS A 517 28.99 15.09 -16.72
CA HIS A 517 29.13 16.19 -17.66
C HIS A 517 30.59 16.37 -18.12
N GLU A 518 31.58 16.26 -17.21
CA GLU A 518 33.00 16.28 -17.58
C GLU A 518 33.38 15.14 -18.54
N LEU A 519 32.89 13.92 -18.29
CA LEU A 519 33.10 12.76 -19.15
C LEU A 519 32.50 12.97 -20.55
N GLU A 520 31.27 13.48 -20.61
CA GLU A 520 30.57 13.79 -21.86
C GLU A 520 31.33 14.83 -22.69
N GLN A 521 31.78 15.92 -22.07
CA GLN A 521 32.59 16.96 -22.74
C GLN A 521 33.94 16.42 -23.22
N ALA A 522 34.61 15.56 -22.43
CA ALA A 522 35.88 14.96 -22.83
C ALA A 522 35.72 14.03 -24.04
N ALA A 523 34.63 13.25 -24.08
CA ALA A 523 34.29 12.36 -25.19
C ALA A 523 33.93 13.13 -26.48
N GLN A 524 33.21 14.25 -26.35
CA GLN A 524 32.84 15.10 -27.50
C GLN A 524 34.04 15.86 -28.08
N ARG A 525 34.92 16.40 -27.23
CA ARG A 525 36.08 17.21 -27.64
C ARG A 525 37.34 16.39 -27.99
N GLN A 526 37.21 15.08 -28.13
CA GLN A 526 38.31 14.15 -28.48
C GLN A 526 39.52 14.21 -27.52
N LYS A 527 39.28 14.42 -26.21
CA LYS A 527 40.36 14.46 -25.19
C LYS A 527 40.56 13.10 -24.53
N GLU A 528 40.89 12.09 -25.33
CA GLU A 528 40.95 10.68 -24.89
C GLU A 528 41.93 10.44 -23.74
N GLU A 529 43.05 11.16 -23.70
CA GLU A 529 44.07 11.07 -22.66
C GLU A 529 43.56 11.36 -21.24
N LYS A 530 42.44 12.11 -21.12
CA LYS A 530 41.85 12.47 -19.82
C LYS A 530 40.86 11.43 -19.31
N LEU A 531 40.29 10.61 -20.20
CA LEU A 531 39.19 9.69 -19.87
C LEU A 531 39.55 8.66 -18.77
N PRO A 532 40.74 8.02 -18.76
CA PRO A 532 41.09 7.05 -17.72
C PRO A 532 41.06 7.65 -16.30
N LYS A 533 41.56 8.88 -16.13
CA LYS A 533 41.53 9.57 -14.84
C LYS A 533 40.12 9.97 -14.43
N LEU A 534 39.28 10.37 -15.39
CA LEU A 534 37.89 10.71 -15.13
C LEU A 534 37.07 9.47 -14.73
N PHE A 535 37.26 8.31 -15.39
CA PHE A 535 36.63 7.05 -15.00
C PHE A 535 36.99 6.65 -13.57
N ALA A 536 38.28 6.68 -13.20
CA ALA A 536 38.71 6.33 -11.85
C ALA A 536 38.10 7.23 -10.78
N ARG A 537 38.06 8.56 -11.03
CA ARG A 537 37.41 9.53 -10.13
C ARG A 537 35.90 9.29 -10.03
N PHE A 538 35.25 9.02 -11.16
CA PHE A 538 33.83 8.70 -11.20
C PHE A 538 33.51 7.45 -10.38
N ASP A 539 34.25 6.35 -10.60
CA ASP A 539 34.06 5.09 -9.88
C ASP A 539 34.23 5.24 -8.37
N GLU A 540 35.22 6.02 -7.93
CA GLU A 540 35.44 6.33 -6.51
C GLU A 540 34.25 7.10 -5.91
N LYS A 541 33.81 8.18 -6.59
CA LYS A 541 32.71 9.03 -6.14
C LYS A 541 31.38 8.29 -6.12
N PHE A 542 31.08 7.53 -7.17
CA PHE A 542 29.87 6.72 -7.26
C PHE A 542 29.84 5.64 -6.17
N ARG A 543 30.97 4.97 -5.92
CA ARG A 543 31.09 3.98 -4.83
C ARG A 543 30.90 4.60 -3.45
N ARG A 544 31.38 5.83 -3.23
CA ARG A 544 31.18 6.53 -1.96
C ARG A 544 29.72 6.94 -1.78
N TRP A 545 29.09 7.47 -2.83
CA TRP A 545 27.70 7.90 -2.80
C TRP A 545 26.74 6.73 -2.55
N THR A 546 27.00 5.56 -3.14
CA THR A 546 26.22 4.34 -2.90
C THR A 546 26.44 3.70 -1.52
N LYS A 547 27.32 4.24 -0.67
CA LYS A 547 27.48 3.85 0.75
C LYS A 547 26.76 4.80 1.71
N ASN A 548 25.93 5.69 1.20
CA ASN A 548 25.17 6.64 2.00
C ASN A 548 23.99 5.93 2.69
N ASP A 549 23.78 6.19 3.98
CA ASP A 549 22.71 5.54 4.76
C ASP A 549 21.31 5.76 4.17
N PHE A 550 20.99 6.99 3.73
CA PHE A 550 19.69 7.27 3.10
C PHE A 550 19.54 6.49 1.79
N PHE A 551 20.60 6.40 1.00
CA PHE A 551 20.60 5.57 -0.21
C PHE A 551 20.36 4.10 0.12
N ASP A 552 21.08 3.53 1.07
CA ASP A 552 20.99 2.11 1.42
C ASP A 552 19.66 1.74 2.06
N VAL A 553 19.14 2.60 2.92
CA VAL A 553 17.91 2.35 3.71
C VAL A 553 16.65 2.60 2.89
N TYR A 554 16.62 3.63 2.04
CA TYR A 554 15.38 4.07 1.38
C TYR A 554 15.44 4.05 -0.15
N VAL A 555 16.52 4.54 -0.77
CA VAL A 555 16.57 4.69 -2.24
C VAL A 555 16.81 3.35 -2.94
N ARG A 556 17.89 2.66 -2.56
CA ARG A 556 18.30 1.35 -3.10
C ARG A 556 17.16 0.32 -3.09
N PRO A 557 16.39 0.11 -1.99
CA PRO A 557 15.28 -0.83 -2.03
C PRO A 557 14.14 -0.39 -2.96
N VAL A 558 13.93 0.91 -3.19
CA VAL A 558 12.93 1.40 -4.15
C VAL A 558 13.40 1.15 -5.59
N VAL A 559 14.67 1.43 -5.89
CA VAL A 559 15.26 1.32 -7.24
C VAL A 559 15.99 0.00 -7.50
N ARG A 560 15.73 -1.04 -6.70
CA ARG A 560 16.49 -2.30 -6.72
C ARG A 560 16.59 -2.96 -8.10
N VAL A 561 15.52 -2.88 -8.89
CA VAL A 561 15.46 -3.44 -10.24
C VAL A 561 16.39 -2.65 -11.15
N ASP A 562 16.35 -1.32 -11.09
CA ASP A 562 17.29 -0.45 -11.81
C ASP A 562 18.73 -0.65 -11.35
N THR A 563 18.97 -0.96 -10.06
CA THR A 563 20.29 -1.33 -9.55
C THR A 563 20.78 -2.63 -10.18
N GLU A 564 19.93 -3.67 -10.26
CA GLU A 564 20.28 -4.94 -10.92
C GLU A 564 20.57 -4.72 -12.42
N LEU A 565 19.74 -3.92 -13.11
CA LEU A 565 19.95 -3.57 -14.52
C LEU A 565 21.24 -2.77 -14.74
N LEU A 566 21.53 -1.79 -13.88
CA LEU A 566 22.77 -1.02 -13.96
C LEU A 566 23.99 -1.91 -13.74
N GLN A 567 23.94 -2.88 -12.82
CA GLN A 567 25.05 -3.81 -12.61
C GLN A 567 25.33 -4.64 -13.87
N LYS A 568 24.28 -5.08 -14.59
CA LYS A 568 24.41 -5.79 -15.87
C LYS A 568 25.01 -4.88 -16.95
N GLU A 569 24.50 -3.66 -17.11
CA GLU A 569 25.03 -2.68 -18.06
C GLU A 569 26.50 -2.31 -17.72
N ALA A 570 26.85 -2.18 -16.44
CA ALA A 570 28.19 -1.86 -15.97
C ALA A 570 29.22 -2.93 -16.34
N GLN A 571 28.83 -4.21 -16.42
CA GLN A 571 29.72 -5.26 -16.89
C GLN A 571 30.05 -5.09 -18.37
N ALA A 572 29.04 -4.86 -19.22
CA ALA A 572 29.25 -4.59 -20.64
C ALA A 572 30.06 -3.31 -20.88
N ILE A 573 29.90 -2.29 -20.03
CA ILE A 573 30.70 -1.05 -20.07
C ILE A 573 32.17 -1.32 -19.73
N ARG A 574 32.46 -2.23 -18.79
CA ARG A 574 33.85 -2.57 -18.43
C ARG A 574 34.59 -3.22 -19.59
N GLU A 575 33.90 -4.06 -20.36
CA GLU A 575 34.44 -4.80 -21.51
C GLU A 575 34.65 -3.92 -22.76
N GLU A 576 34.02 -2.74 -22.81
CA GLU A 576 34.20 -1.77 -23.90
C GLU A 576 35.64 -1.25 -23.96
N GLN A 577 36.27 -1.40 -25.12
CA GLN A 577 37.66 -1.05 -25.36
C GLN A 577 37.83 0.36 -25.89
N ASP A 578 36.85 0.86 -26.65
CA ASP A 578 36.89 2.23 -27.16
C ASP A 578 36.56 3.22 -26.02
N PRO A 579 37.51 4.10 -25.62
CA PRO A 579 37.30 4.99 -24.49
C PRO A 579 36.14 5.96 -24.68
N LYS A 580 35.87 6.38 -25.91
CA LYS A 580 34.79 7.31 -26.25
C LYS A 580 33.43 6.61 -26.21
N MET A 581 33.33 5.42 -26.81
CA MET A 581 32.11 4.61 -26.69
C MET A 581 31.84 4.24 -25.24
N LYS A 582 32.89 3.89 -24.48
CA LYS A 582 32.79 3.63 -23.04
C LYS A 582 32.25 4.84 -22.28
N ALA A 583 32.79 6.03 -22.53
CA ALA A 583 32.33 7.26 -21.90
C ALA A 583 30.84 7.53 -22.21
N ASN A 584 30.43 7.39 -23.47
CA ASN A 584 29.03 7.55 -23.86
C ASN A 584 28.10 6.53 -23.18
N LYS A 585 28.52 5.26 -23.07
CA LYS A 585 27.76 4.22 -22.37
C LYS A 585 27.67 4.51 -20.86
N VAL A 586 28.76 4.96 -20.22
CA VAL A 586 28.76 5.39 -18.81
C VAL A 586 27.77 6.54 -18.60
N VAL A 587 27.89 7.62 -19.38
CA VAL A 587 27.02 8.79 -19.25
C VAL A 587 25.56 8.42 -19.42
N ARG A 588 25.22 7.65 -20.46
CA ARG A 588 23.84 7.23 -20.72
C ARG A 588 23.26 6.39 -19.57
N SER A 589 23.99 5.36 -19.16
CA SER A 589 23.48 4.35 -18.21
C SER A 589 23.38 4.91 -16.80
N PHE A 590 24.44 5.57 -16.33
CA PHE A 590 24.48 6.12 -14.98
C PHE A 590 23.61 7.36 -14.82
N ARG A 591 23.45 8.22 -15.84
CA ARG A 591 22.53 9.36 -15.77
C ARG A 591 21.06 8.89 -15.67
N ARG A 592 20.66 7.84 -16.41
CA ARG A 592 19.33 7.21 -16.27
C ARG A 592 19.12 6.72 -14.84
N TYR A 593 20.10 6.02 -14.29
CA TYR A 593 20.04 5.48 -12.94
C TYR A 593 19.97 6.58 -11.87
N LEU A 594 20.80 7.62 -11.99
CA LEU A 594 20.79 8.79 -11.10
C LEU A 594 19.42 9.47 -11.09
N HIS A 595 18.82 9.69 -12.27
CA HIS A 595 17.48 10.28 -12.37
C HIS A 595 16.44 9.45 -11.61
N THR A 596 16.49 8.12 -11.75
CA THR A 596 15.58 7.21 -11.03
C THR A 596 15.80 7.30 -9.51
N CYS A 597 17.04 7.39 -9.05
CA CYS A 597 17.37 7.60 -7.64
C CYS A 597 16.87 8.96 -7.11
N GLN A 598 16.95 10.01 -7.92
CA GLN A 598 16.45 11.35 -7.58
C GLN A 598 14.91 11.38 -7.50
N GLN A 599 14.22 10.68 -8.40
CA GLN A 599 12.76 10.50 -8.29
C GLN A 599 12.40 9.76 -6.99
N ALA A 600 13.09 8.67 -6.68
CA ALA A 600 12.89 7.94 -5.43
C ALA A 600 13.15 8.81 -4.18
N TYR A 601 14.16 9.68 -4.20
CA TYR A 601 14.38 10.67 -3.12
C TYR A 601 13.16 11.58 -2.97
N ASN A 602 12.69 12.19 -4.06
CA ASN A 602 11.61 13.18 -4.03
C ASN A 602 10.28 12.61 -3.59
N GLU A 603 10.10 11.30 -3.80
CA GLU A 603 8.94 10.58 -3.29
C GLU A 603 9.12 10.24 -1.81
N ILE A 604 10.22 9.62 -1.41
CA ILE A 604 10.36 9.03 -0.07
C ILE A 604 10.75 10.05 1.02
N ALA A 605 11.67 10.99 0.72
CA ALA A 605 12.20 11.91 1.71
C ALA A 605 11.13 12.76 2.41
N PRO A 606 10.12 13.33 1.70
CA PRO A 606 9.04 14.06 2.35
C PRO A 606 8.26 13.20 3.35
N PHE A 607 7.97 11.94 3.06
CA PHE A 607 7.25 11.05 3.99
C PHE A 607 8.10 10.73 5.22
N VAL A 608 9.39 10.44 5.02
CA VAL A 608 10.30 10.17 6.14
C VAL A 608 10.38 11.39 7.07
N GLN A 609 10.46 12.60 6.51
CA GLN A 609 10.55 13.84 7.27
C GLN A 609 9.24 14.21 7.97
N THR A 610 8.10 14.12 7.29
CA THR A 610 6.81 14.66 7.79
C THR A 610 5.98 13.65 8.58
N TYR A 611 6.19 12.35 8.38
CA TYR A 611 5.48 11.29 9.12
C TYR A 611 6.40 10.51 10.04
N LEU A 612 7.45 9.89 9.48
CA LEU A 612 8.23 8.91 10.25
C LEU A 612 9.01 9.57 11.38
N HIS A 613 9.84 10.58 11.07
CA HIS A 613 10.66 11.25 12.07
C HIS A 613 9.83 11.83 13.22
N PRO A 614 8.70 12.54 12.98
CA PRO A 614 7.80 12.96 14.06
C PRO A 614 7.19 11.80 14.84
N ALA A 615 6.74 10.73 14.19
CA ALA A 615 6.13 9.57 14.85
C ALA A 615 7.12 8.79 15.73
N LEU A 616 8.42 8.88 15.44
CA LEU A 616 9.50 8.25 16.20
C LEU A 616 10.00 9.10 17.38
N LYS A 617 9.87 10.43 17.33
CA LYS A 617 10.22 11.32 18.44
C LYS A 617 9.19 11.16 19.57
N ARG A 618 9.63 11.04 20.83
CA ARG A 618 8.70 10.95 21.98
C ARG A 618 7.91 12.27 22.13
N LYS A 619 6.68 12.16 22.63
CA LYS A 619 5.70 13.26 22.80
C LYS A 619 6.13 14.42 23.72
N ASP A 620 7.26 14.34 24.43
CA ASP A 620 7.68 15.36 25.39
C ASP A 620 8.83 16.23 24.87
N SER A 621 8.64 16.87 23.72
CA SER A 621 9.60 17.89 23.22
C SER A 621 9.61 19.15 24.09
N GLY A 622 8.64 19.32 24.98
CA GLY A 622 8.38 20.59 25.66
C GLY A 622 7.65 21.60 24.79
N TRP A 623 7.21 21.20 23.58
CA TRP A 623 6.51 22.05 22.62
C TRP A 623 5.17 21.43 22.20
N LYS A 624 4.11 22.25 22.22
CA LYS A 624 2.80 21.97 21.66
C LYS A 624 2.72 22.51 20.24
N ARG A 625 2.36 21.64 19.30
CA ARG A 625 2.29 21.94 17.86
C ARG A 625 0.87 22.29 17.42
N TYR A 626 0.75 23.30 16.56
CA TYR A 626 -0.47 23.75 15.90
C TYR A 626 -0.25 23.70 14.39
N GLU A 627 -0.90 22.74 13.72
CA GLU A 627 -0.74 22.52 12.27
C GLU A 627 -1.30 23.69 11.46
N SER A 628 -0.74 23.90 10.26
CA SER A 628 -1.17 24.96 9.33
C SER A 628 -2.65 24.92 8.93
N THR A 629 -3.35 23.81 9.16
CA THR A 629 -4.81 23.68 8.97
C THR A 629 -5.62 24.20 10.15
N SER A 630 -4.98 24.64 11.24
CA SER A 630 -5.64 25.20 12.41
C SER A 630 -6.47 26.42 12.03
N SER A 631 -7.73 26.43 12.46
CA SER A 631 -8.66 27.55 12.27
C SER A 631 -8.21 28.84 12.99
N ALA A 632 -7.24 28.74 13.90
CA ALA A 632 -6.68 29.90 14.60
C ALA A 632 -5.76 30.77 13.74
N PHE A 633 -5.33 30.29 12.56
CA PHE A 633 -4.48 31.05 11.65
C PHE A 633 -5.33 31.81 10.63
N HIS A 634 -5.19 33.14 10.61
CA HIS A 634 -5.83 33.98 9.60
C HIS A 634 -4.87 34.25 8.45
N TYR A 635 -5.18 33.68 7.28
CA TYR A 635 -4.41 33.83 6.05
C TYR A 635 -4.94 35.01 5.22
N SER A 636 -4.04 35.92 4.82
CA SER A 636 -4.34 36.98 3.85
C SER A 636 -3.42 36.88 2.64
N GLY A 637 -3.96 37.16 1.45
CA GLY A 637 -3.31 36.89 0.17
C GLY A 637 -3.55 35.46 -0.34
N GLN A 638 -2.95 35.12 -1.48
CA GLN A 638 -3.11 33.82 -2.13
C GLN A 638 -2.24 32.77 -1.44
N TRP A 639 -2.87 31.94 -0.63
CA TRP A 639 -2.28 30.76 -0.03
C TRP A 639 -2.85 29.50 -0.66
N ARG A 640 -1.98 28.53 -0.97
CA ARG A 640 -2.35 27.24 -1.56
C ARG A 640 -2.13 26.14 -0.54
N LYS A 641 -3.19 25.41 -0.19
CA LYS A 641 -3.09 24.15 0.54
C LYS A 641 -2.42 23.10 -0.34
N LYS A 642 -1.45 22.38 0.21
CA LYS A 642 -0.74 21.27 -0.44
C LYS A 642 -0.77 20.06 0.48
N GLU A 643 -0.78 18.88 -0.14
CA GLU A 643 -0.93 17.61 0.54
C GLU A 643 0.22 16.69 0.13
N ILE A 644 0.84 16.06 1.13
CA ILE A 644 1.81 14.98 0.95
C ILE A 644 1.00 13.69 1.02
N LYS A 645 0.92 12.95 -0.10
CA LYS A 645 0.00 11.82 -0.26
C LYS A 645 0.71 10.52 -0.53
N ILE A 646 0.32 9.44 0.14
CA ILE A 646 0.76 8.08 -0.20
C ILE A 646 -0.30 7.44 -1.10
N GLN A 647 0.12 7.06 -2.30
CA GLN A 647 -0.73 6.31 -3.22
C GLN A 647 -0.75 4.83 -2.81
N LYS A 648 -1.94 4.27 -2.52
CA LYS A 648 -2.09 2.86 -2.11
C LYS A 648 -1.73 1.90 -3.24
N GLN A 649 -2.21 2.20 -4.45
CA GLN A 649 -1.94 1.49 -5.72
C GLN A 649 -2.11 2.46 -6.91
N PRO A 650 -1.52 2.20 -8.10
CA PRO A 650 -1.56 3.08 -9.26
C PRO A 650 -2.97 3.57 -9.68
N SER A 651 -4.02 2.83 -9.31
CA SER A 651 -5.43 3.10 -9.64
C SER A 651 -6.33 3.37 -8.42
N MET A 652 -5.77 3.55 -7.22
CA MET A 652 -6.55 3.73 -5.98
C MET A 652 -6.38 5.13 -5.36
N GLU A 653 -7.29 5.45 -4.45
CA GLU A 653 -7.25 6.62 -3.59
C GLU A 653 -5.91 6.77 -2.87
N SER A 654 -5.50 8.01 -2.65
CA SER A 654 -4.28 8.36 -1.93
C SER A 654 -4.59 8.83 -0.52
N ASP A 655 -3.85 8.33 0.47
CA ASP A 655 -3.96 8.80 1.84
C ASP A 655 -3.19 10.12 2.00
N VAL A 656 -3.82 11.14 2.58
CA VAL A 656 -3.15 12.38 2.96
C VAL A 656 -2.39 12.14 4.26
N ILE A 657 -1.07 12.31 4.21
CA ILE A 657 -0.16 12.08 5.35
C ILE A 657 0.15 13.37 6.09
N ALA A 658 0.39 14.44 5.34
CA ALA A 658 0.67 15.76 5.90
C ALA A 658 0.09 16.84 5.00
N VAL A 659 -0.25 17.97 5.61
CA VAL A 659 -0.77 19.16 4.94
C VAL A 659 0.12 20.34 5.28
N TYR A 660 0.40 21.17 4.27
CA TYR A 660 1.09 22.44 4.46
C TYR A 660 0.47 23.50 3.57
N TYR A 661 0.72 24.76 3.91
CA TYR A 661 0.31 25.89 3.09
C TYR A 661 1.55 26.52 2.45
N GLU A 662 1.42 26.92 1.20
CA GLU A 662 2.46 27.69 0.51
C GLU A 662 1.91 28.95 -0.13
N THR A 663 2.78 29.95 -0.26
CA THR A 663 2.50 31.15 -1.04
C THR A 663 3.76 31.59 -1.79
N ASN A 664 3.55 32.33 -2.88
CA ASN A 664 4.58 33.08 -3.59
C ASN A 664 4.13 34.52 -3.88
N GLN A 665 3.09 34.98 -3.18
CA GLN A 665 2.57 36.33 -3.30
C GLN A 665 3.28 37.24 -2.28
N ALA A 666 3.94 38.27 -2.76
CA ALA A 666 4.47 39.33 -1.90
C ALA A 666 3.33 39.98 -1.08
N ASN A 667 3.61 40.29 0.17
CA ASN A 667 2.70 40.82 1.18
C ASN A 667 1.58 39.85 1.63
N ALA A 668 1.68 38.56 1.29
CA ALA A 668 0.80 37.54 1.89
C ALA A 668 1.16 37.35 3.36
N THR A 669 0.15 37.26 4.23
CA THR A 669 0.33 37.21 5.69
C THR A 669 -0.39 36.06 6.37
N ILE A 670 0.12 35.69 7.56
CA ILE A 670 -0.53 34.82 8.54
C ILE A 670 -0.62 35.61 9.85
N LYS A 671 -1.83 35.74 10.41
CA LYS A 671 -2.06 36.44 11.70
C LYS A 671 -2.68 35.52 12.73
N PHE A 672 -2.21 35.61 13.97
CA PHE A 672 -2.78 34.90 15.12
C PHE A 672 -2.33 35.54 16.44
N LYS A 673 -2.96 35.14 17.55
CA LYS A 673 -2.51 35.47 18.91
C LYS A 673 -2.13 34.20 19.65
N PHE A 674 -1.16 34.27 20.54
CA PHE A 674 -0.87 33.17 21.44
C PHE A 674 -0.54 33.67 22.84
N LYS A 675 -0.83 32.86 23.85
CA LYS A 675 -0.32 33.06 25.21
C LYS A 675 0.88 32.14 25.42
N GLY A 676 1.99 32.63 25.96
CA GLY A 676 3.13 31.78 26.34
C GLY A 676 4.47 32.54 26.34
N THR A 677 5.58 31.80 26.45
CA THR A 677 6.93 32.39 26.61
C THR A 677 7.88 32.15 25.45
N ALA A 678 7.50 31.28 24.50
CA ALA A 678 8.33 30.96 23.35
C ALA A 678 7.49 30.45 22.17
N ILE A 679 7.99 30.70 20.96
CA ILE A 679 7.36 30.35 19.68
C ILE A 679 8.41 29.86 18.68
N ARG A 680 8.03 28.87 17.87
CA ARG A 680 8.75 28.42 16.68
C ARG A 680 7.84 28.43 15.47
N VAL A 681 8.40 28.85 14.33
CA VAL A 681 7.76 28.73 13.02
C VAL A 681 8.37 27.52 12.33
N ILE A 682 7.54 26.54 12.02
CA ILE A 682 7.95 25.31 11.34
C ILE A 682 7.53 25.39 9.87
N GLY A 683 8.46 25.04 8.99
CA GLY A 683 8.23 24.98 7.56
C GLY A 683 9.34 24.25 6.83
N ALA A 684 9.40 24.41 5.51
CA ALA A 684 10.38 23.74 4.69
C ALA A 684 11.48 24.68 4.17
N ARG A 685 12.69 24.16 4.04
CA ARG A 685 13.84 24.85 3.42
C ARG A 685 14.05 24.37 2.00
N HIS A 686 14.27 25.31 1.08
CA HIS A 686 14.55 24.99 -0.33
C HIS A 686 15.24 26.15 -1.06
N ALA A 687 15.89 25.89 -2.19
CA ALA A 687 16.64 26.91 -2.94
C ALA A 687 15.73 27.98 -3.59
N ASP A 688 14.46 27.66 -3.86
CA ASP A 688 13.45 28.59 -4.39
C ASP A 688 12.66 29.34 -3.31
N CYS A 689 12.90 29.02 -2.04
CA CYS A 689 12.22 29.65 -0.93
C CYS A 689 12.80 31.04 -0.62
N SER A 690 11.98 31.89 0.00
CA SER A 690 12.33 33.27 0.29
C SER A 690 13.38 33.39 1.38
N ASP A 691 14.28 34.36 1.21
CA ASP A 691 15.16 34.87 2.27
C ASP A 691 14.65 36.18 2.90
N GLN A 692 13.46 36.65 2.50
CA GLN A 692 12.79 37.85 2.99
C GLN A 692 11.42 37.51 3.57
N ILE A 693 11.40 36.82 4.71
CA ILE A 693 10.19 36.60 5.51
C ILE A 693 10.31 37.42 6.78
N GLU A 694 9.27 38.17 7.13
CA GLU A 694 9.22 38.99 8.34
C GLU A 694 8.22 38.40 9.32
N ILE A 695 8.55 38.40 10.61
CA ILE A 695 7.62 38.11 11.70
C ILE A 695 7.58 39.31 12.63
N ALA A 696 6.37 39.82 12.89
CA ALA A 696 6.10 40.82 13.91
C ALA A 696 5.51 40.13 15.15
N ILE A 697 6.11 40.33 16.32
CA ILE A 697 5.58 39.89 17.63
C ILE A 697 5.39 41.15 18.48
N ASP A 698 4.15 41.46 18.85
CA ASP A 698 3.79 42.69 19.59
C ASP A 698 4.32 43.98 18.93
N GLY A 699 4.28 44.00 17.60
CA GLY A 699 4.79 45.11 16.79
C GLY A 699 6.32 45.12 16.58
N TYR A 700 7.07 44.25 17.25
CA TYR A 700 8.51 44.09 17.02
C TYR A 700 8.77 43.16 15.84
N LYS A 701 9.38 43.69 14.78
CA LYS A 701 9.65 42.99 13.52
C LYS A 701 11.05 42.36 13.50
N GLU A 702 11.11 41.10 13.10
CA GLU A 702 12.35 40.36 12.84
C GLU A 702 12.26 39.65 11.48
N LYS A 703 13.39 39.48 10.81
CA LYS A 703 13.45 38.78 9.52
C LYS A 703 14.08 37.41 9.68
N PHE A 704 13.58 36.44 8.91
CA PHE A 704 14.14 35.10 8.81
C PHE A 704 14.08 34.58 7.37
N SER A 705 14.78 33.47 7.12
CA SER A 705 14.97 32.91 5.79
C SER A 705 14.59 31.43 5.75
N ALA A 706 13.84 31.05 4.72
CA ALA A 706 13.57 29.67 4.31
C ALA A 706 14.45 29.23 3.13
N LYS A 707 15.24 30.14 2.54
CA LYS A 707 16.14 29.86 1.42
C LYS A 707 17.31 28.99 1.84
N ASP A 708 17.51 27.87 1.17
CA ASP A 708 18.67 27.00 1.40
C ASP A 708 19.15 26.33 0.11
N LYS A 709 20.36 26.71 -0.33
CA LYS A 709 20.97 26.21 -1.58
C LYS A 709 21.41 24.76 -1.50
N ARG A 710 21.42 24.14 -0.32
CA ARG A 710 21.70 22.70 -0.16
C ARG A 710 20.60 21.84 -0.77
N PHE A 711 19.39 22.39 -0.93
CA PHE A 711 18.23 21.71 -1.51
C PHE A 711 17.84 22.39 -2.84
N PRO A 712 18.48 22.02 -3.96
CA PRO A 712 18.24 22.66 -5.25
C PRO A 712 16.91 22.19 -5.85
N SER A 713 16.40 22.90 -6.88
CA SER A 713 15.09 22.68 -7.50
C SER A 713 14.80 21.27 -8.05
N LEU A 714 15.85 20.47 -8.30
CA LEU A 714 15.69 19.08 -8.68
C LEU A 714 15.23 18.19 -7.52
N PHE A 715 15.40 18.61 -6.27
CA PHE A 715 15.04 17.84 -5.09
C PHE A 715 13.83 18.43 -4.38
N SER A 716 13.08 17.61 -3.65
CA SER A 716 11.98 18.08 -2.81
C SER A 716 12.49 19.03 -1.72
N PRO A 717 11.66 19.96 -1.22
CA PRO A 717 11.97 20.74 -0.02
C PRO A 717 12.33 19.84 1.16
N PHE A 718 13.16 20.37 2.06
CA PHE A 718 13.48 19.70 3.33
C PHE A 718 12.51 20.20 4.40
N PHE A 719 11.58 19.34 4.79
CA PHE A 719 10.44 19.65 5.67
C PHE A 719 10.80 19.53 7.16
N GLN A 720 9.89 20.01 8.02
CA GLN A 720 9.99 19.96 9.49
C GLN A 720 11.19 20.74 10.05
N GLU A 721 11.56 21.83 9.38
CA GLU A 721 12.65 22.70 9.81
C GLU A 721 12.13 23.84 10.68
N VAL A 722 12.88 24.16 11.73
CA VAL A 722 12.67 25.40 12.49
C VAL A 722 13.19 26.56 11.63
N LEU A 723 12.27 27.35 11.08
CA LEU A 723 12.59 28.52 10.26
C LEU A 723 12.87 29.76 11.11
N PHE A 724 12.19 29.87 12.25
CA PHE A 724 12.34 30.93 13.23
C PHE A 724 12.06 30.38 14.63
N GLU A 725 12.79 30.87 15.63
CA GLU A 725 12.57 30.58 17.05
C GLU A 725 12.75 31.87 17.86
N LYS A 726 11.78 32.15 18.74
CA LYS A 726 11.89 33.20 19.75
C LYS A 726 11.56 32.63 21.11
N SER A 727 12.47 32.81 22.07
CA SER A 727 12.31 32.41 23.46
C SER A 727 12.49 33.61 24.40
N GLY A 728 12.08 33.46 25.65
CA GLY A 728 12.20 34.51 26.67
C GLY A 728 11.20 35.65 26.51
N LEU A 729 10.07 35.39 25.85
CA LEU A 729 8.95 36.32 25.81
C LEU A 729 8.31 36.41 27.21
N LYS A 730 7.76 37.57 27.55
CA LYS A 730 7.03 37.74 28.81
C LYS A 730 5.79 36.86 28.78
N ASP A 731 5.58 36.05 29.81
CA ASP A 731 4.34 35.26 29.92
C ASP A 731 3.11 36.19 29.84
N GLY A 732 2.35 36.05 28.77
CA GLY A 732 1.34 37.00 28.35
C GLY A 732 0.80 36.65 26.97
N ILE A 733 -0.18 37.44 26.51
CA ILE A 733 -0.74 37.32 25.16
C ILE A 733 0.15 38.12 24.21
N HIS A 734 0.55 37.47 23.13
CA HIS A 734 1.34 38.04 22.05
C HIS A 734 0.54 38.04 20.75
N GLU A 735 0.64 39.14 20.00
CA GLU A 735 0.09 39.25 18.65
C GLU A 735 1.18 38.99 17.62
N VAL A 736 0.91 38.05 16.70
CA VAL A 736 1.88 37.60 15.71
C VAL A 736 1.35 37.83 14.29
N GLU A 737 2.19 38.43 13.46
CA GLU A 737 1.97 38.56 12.02
C GLU A 737 3.23 38.09 11.27
N ILE A 738 3.09 37.08 10.42
CA ILE A 738 4.15 36.60 9.53
C ILE A 738 3.84 37.09 8.12
N GLU A 739 4.78 37.74 7.45
CA GLU A 739 4.61 38.34 6.13
C GLU A 739 5.73 37.92 5.17
N LEU A 740 5.36 37.48 3.96
CA LEU A 740 6.28 37.25 2.87
C LEU A 740 6.58 38.56 2.13
N GLN A 741 7.82 39.04 2.11
CA GLN A 741 8.17 40.37 1.60
C GLN A 741 8.52 40.41 0.10
N ASN A 742 8.62 39.26 -0.58
CA ASN A 742 8.98 39.17 -1.99
C ASN A 742 8.15 38.10 -2.72
N ALA A 743 8.30 38.00 -4.04
CA ALA A 743 7.57 37.02 -4.87
C ALA A 743 8.26 35.65 -4.98
N GLU A 744 9.04 35.26 -3.95
CA GLU A 744 9.64 33.92 -3.84
C GLU A 744 8.75 33.00 -2.98
N ARG A 745 9.07 31.71 -2.90
CA ARG A 745 8.20 30.72 -2.25
C ARG A 745 8.33 30.77 -0.72
N PHE A 746 7.22 30.63 0.01
CA PHE A 746 7.23 30.35 1.44
C PHE A 746 6.33 29.14 1.71
N ILE A 747 6.87 28.15 2.44
CA ILE A 747 6.19 26.92 2.83
C ILE A 747 6.04 26.93 4.36
N PHE A 748 4.79 26.95 4.81
CA PHE A 748 4.41 26.99 6.21
C PHE A 748 3.72 25.68 6.63
N GLU A 749 4.25 25.02 7.65
CA GLU A 749 3.74 23.72 8.12
C GLU A 749 2.99 23.85 9.45
N ALA A 750 3.55 24.56 10.43
CA ALA A 750 3.00 24.66 11.78
C ALA A 750 3.60 25.80 12.60
N ILE A 751 2.95 26.11 13.73
CA ILE A 751 3.55 26.82 14.86
C ILE A 751 3.76 25.84 16.00
N GLU A 752 4.90 25.93 16.68
CA GLU A 752 5.16 25.23 17.93
C GLU A 752 5.31 26.25 19.07
N LEU A 753 4.61 26.02 20.19
CA LEU A 753 4.67 26.82 21.40
C LEU A 753 5.18 25.98 22.56
N GLN A 754 5.90 26.54 23.54
CA GLN A 754 6.30 25.78 24.74
C GLN A 754 5.04 25.27 25.49
N VAL A 755 5.08 24.13 26.21
CA VAL A 755 3.88 23.39 26.73
C VAL A 755 2.79 24.26 27.39
N ASP A 756 3.16 25.33 28.09
CA ASP A 756 2.22 26.27 28.74
C ASP A 756 1.52 27.23 27.76
N GLY A 757 1.93 27.19 26.49
CA GLY A 757 1.53 28.10 25.44
C GLY A 757 0.31 27.63 24.65
N ILE A 758 -0.64 28.55 24.43
CA ILE A 758 -1.88 28.28 23.71
C ILE A 758 -2.13 29.32 22.62
N VAL A 759 -2.42 28.87 21.40
CA VAL A 759 -2.90 29.76 20.32
C VAL A 759 -4.36 30.13 20.62
N LEU A 760 -4.67 31.42 20.62
CA LEU A 760 -6.00 31.96 20.92
C LEU A 760 -6.75 32.28 19.61
N LEU A 761 -8.06 32.04 19.62
CA LEU A 761 -8.95 32.44 18.53
C LEU A 761 -9.21 33.96 18.55
N HIS A 762 -9.79 34.48 17.47
CA HIS A 762 -9.84 35.90 17.06
C HIS A 762 -10.14 36.95 18.16
N ALA A 763 -9.62 38.16 17.95
CA ALA A 763 -9.57 39.30 18.88
C ALA A 763 -10.91 40.00 19.27
N ASN A 764 -12.09 39.43 18.95
CA ASN A 764 -13.38 40.04 19.30
C ASN A 764 -14.02 39.45 20.58
N GLU A 765 -13.37 38.49 21.23
CA GLU A 765 -13.84 37.95 22.51
C GLU A 765 -13.22 38.72 23.69
N GLU A 766 -13.54 40.01 23.81
CA GLU A 766 -13.42 40.69 25.10
C GLU A 766 -14.53 40.18 26.03
N GLY A 767 -14.19 39.18 26.84
CA GLY A 767 -14.96 38.82 28.02
C GLY A 767 -15.64 37.46 27.97
N GLN A 768 -14.86 36.39 28.09
CA GLN A 768 -15.10 35.28 29.02
C GLN A 768 -13.92 34.30 28.95
N LEU A 769 -12.87 34.61 29.71
CA LEU A 769 -11.85 33.63 30.07
C LEU A 769 -12.37 32.78 31.23
N GLU A 770 -13.32 31.89 30.94
CA GLU A 770 -13.53 30.68 31.72
C GLU A 770 -13.18 29.48 30.84
N GLY A 771 -12.31 28.62 31.36
CA GLY A 771 -11.52 27.66 30.60
C GLY A 771 -12.30 26.85 29.56
N PHE A 772 -11.94 27.04 28.30
CA PHE A 772 -12.29 26.13 27.23
C PHE A 772 -11.02 25.62 26.52
N GLY A 773 -10.22 24.86 27.27
CA GLY A 773 -9.76 23.61 26.70
C GLY A 773 -11.02 22.73 26.56
N MET A 774 -11.68 22.79 25.41
CA MET A 774 -12.86 21.96 25.18
C MET A 774 -12.41 20.52 24.97
N ASN A 775 -12.18 19.80 26.07
CA ASN A 775 -12.78 18.49 26.19
C ASN A 775 -14.26 18.70 25.88
N ARG A 776 -14.68 18.46 24.63
CA ARG A 776 -16.11 18.41 24.30
C ARG A 776 -16.63 17.18 25.05
N PRO A 777 -17.40 17.37 26.13
CA PRO A 777 -17.79 16.24 26.95
C PRO A 777 -18.82 15.45 26.16
N ILE A 778 -18.45 14.22 25.81
CA ILE A 778 -19.32 13.27 25.14
C ILE A 778 -19.83 12.33 26.22
N ALA A 779 -21.14 12.34 26.45
CA ALA A 779 -21.78 11.45 27.40
C ALA A 779 -22.74 10.53 26.66
N TYR A 780 -22.38 9.25 26.53
CA TYR A 780 -23.33 8.24 26.07
C TYR A 780 -24.36 7.97 27.17
N LEU A 781 -25.64 8.10 26.83
CA LEU A 781 -26.74 8.06 27.80
C LEU A 781 -27.55 6.75 27.73
N GLY A 782 -27.14 5.79 26.88
CA GLY A 782 -27.94 4.61 26.55
C GLY A 782 -29.00 4.90 25.48
N ASP A 783 -29.76 3.87 25.09
CA ASP A 783 -30.82 3.94 24.06
C ASP A 783 -30.38 4.66 22.78
N PHE A 784 -29.18 4.31 22.30
CA PHE A 784 -28.56 4.91 21.12
C PHE A 784 -28.49 6.44 21.16
N THR A 785 -28.40 7.05 22.34
CA THR A 785 -28.40 8.50 22.50
C THR A 785 -27.09 8.98 23.12
N VAL A 786 -26.48 10.00 22.54
CA VAL A 786 -25.30 10.68 23.09
C VAL A 786 -25.58 12.17 23.29
N LEU A 787 -25.09 12.73 24.37
CA LEU A 787 -25.11 14.17 24.65
C LEU A 787 -23.72 14.75 24.41
N THR A 788 -23.64 15.77 23.57
CA THR A 788 -22.42 16.55 23.31
C THR A 788 -22.76 18.04 23.23
N ARG A 789 -21.75 18.88 22.93
CA ARG A 789 -21.90 20.33 22.78
C ARG A 789 -21.44 20.78 21.39
N LEU A 790 -22.29 21.48 20.65
CA LEU A 790 -21.96 22.09 19.36
C LEU A 790 -20.83 23.12 19.49
N LEU A 791 -20.15 23.39 18.38
CA LEU A 791 -19.05 24.35 18.31
C LEU A 791 -19.50 25.75 18.77
N GLU A 792 -20.71 26.14 18.39
CA GLU A 792 -21.32 27.44 18.69
C GLU A 792 -21.84 27.53 20.14
N GLY A 793 -21.84 26.43 20.90
CA GLY A 793 -22.16 26.41 22.32
C GLY A 793 -23.38 25.59 22.78
N PRO A 794 -24.48 25.45 22.01
CA PRO A 794 -25.65 24.67 22.43
C PRO A 794 -25.32 23.19 22.68
N LYS A 795 -26.01 22.56 23.64
CA LYS A 795 -25.91 21.11 23.88
C LYS A 795 -26.88 20.35 22.98
N ILE A 796 -26.48 19.20 22.45
CA ILE A 796 -27.31 18.42 21.51
C ILE A 796 -27.33 16.94 21.90
N TYR A 797 -28.51 16.34 21.81
CA TYR A 797 -28.73 14.89 21.92
C TYR A 797 -28.76 14.28 20.51
N LEU A 798 -27.90 13.31 20.22
CA LEU A 798 -27.71 12.71 18.91
C LEU A 798 -27.97 11.20 18.92
N ASP A 799 -28.34 10.65 17.76
CA ASP A 799 -28.46 9.21 17.53
C ASP A 799 -27.08 8.59 17.30
N THR A 800 -26.66 7.64 18.13
CA THR A 800 -25.37 6.95 17.93
C THR A 800 -25.40 5.91 16.82
N ARG A 801 -26.57 5.60 16.27
CA ARG A 801 -26.70 4.72 15.10
C ARG A 801 -26.39 5.48 13.82
N ASP A 802 -26.64 6.79 13.81
CA ASP A 802 -26.37 7.66 12.66
C ASP A 802 -24.87 7.74 12.43
N ILE A 803 -24.45 7.31 11.23
CA ILE A 803 -23.06 7.36 10.79
C ILE A 803 -22.78 8.52 9.84
N SER A 804 -23.79 9.32 9.48
CA SER A 804 -23.64 10.47 8.59
C SER A 804 -23.34 11.72 9.42
N ILE A 805 -24.35 12.39 9.98
CA ILE A 805 -24.24 13.70 10.61
C ILE A 805 -23.70 13.57 12.04
N SER A 806 -24.19 12.60 12.79
CA SER A 806 -23.91 12.47 14.22
C SER A 806 -22.42 12.32 14.56
N PRO A 807 -21.58 11.55 13.84
CA PRO A 807 -20.14 11.47 14.13
C PRO A 807 -19.44 12.83 14.01
N HIS A 808 -19.77 13.61 12.98
CA HIS A 808 -19.22 14.96 12.80
C HIS A 808 -19.68 15.90 13.92
N LEU A 809 -20.95 15.84 14.32
CA LEU A 809 -21.42 16.62 15.45
C LEU A 809 -20.82 16.17 16.79
N ILE A 810 -20.51 14.88 16.97
CA ILE A 810 -19.85 14.36 18.19
C ILE A 810 -18.38 14.81 18.26
N LEU A 811 -17.65 14.69 17.15
CA LEU A 811 -16.19 14.90 17.09
C LEU A 811 -15.82 16.36 16.81
N ASP A 812 -16.47 16.98 15.84
CA ASP A 812 -16.12 18.30 15.29
C ASP A 812 -17.07 19.41 15.76
N GLY A 813 -18.36 19.09 15.93
CA GLY A 813 -19.34 19.96 16.59
C GLY A 813 -20.09 20.91 15.69
N TYR A 814 -19.88 20.75 14.40
CA TYR A 814 -20.56 21.44 13.34
C TYR A 814 -20.85 20.45 12.22
N TRP A 815 -21.80 20.80 11.37
CA TRP A 815 -22.13 20.10 10.13
C TRP A 815 -22.12 21.12 8.99
N GLU A 816 -21.58 20.75 7.83
CA GLU A 816 -21.51 21.60 6.62
C GLU A 816 -21.14 23.06 6.92
N GLN A 817 -19.88 23.29 7.30
CA GLN A 817 -19.44 24.60 7.79
C GLN A 817 -19.77 25.75 6.81
N TRP A 818 -19.74 25.49 5.49
CA TRP A 818 -20.08 26.49 4.47
C TRP A 818 -21.55 26.93 4.52
N VAL A 819 -22.50 25.98 4.66
CA VAL A 819 -23.93 26.30 4.83
C VAL A 819 -24.19 26.88 6.22
N SER A 820 -23.60 26.27 7.27
CA SER A 820 -23.73 26.75 8.65
C SER A 820 -23.32 28.20 8.82
N ASN A 821 -22.18 28.60 8.24
CA ASN A 821 -21.72 29.99 8.26
C ASN A 821 -22.68 30.92 7.53
N ALA A 822 -23.11 30.54 6.32
CA ALA A 822 -24.02 31.35 5.53
C ALA A 822 -25.38 31.53 6.24
N PHE A 823 -25.91 30.46 6.84
CA PHE A 823 -27.15 30.46 7.62
C PHE A 823 -27.04 31.34 8.87
N LEU A 824 -26.01 31.15 9.70
CA LEU A 824 -25.79 31.94 10.92
C LEU A 824 -25.56 33.43 10.65
N ASN A 825 -25.05 33.79 9.47
CA ASN A 825 -24.92 35.18 9.04
C ASN A 825 -26.25 35.82 8.65
N SER A 826 -27.21 35.01 8.18
CA SER A 826 -28.55 35.46 7.80
C SER A 826 -29.50 35.60 8.99
N VAL A 827 -29.35 34.74 10.00
CA VAL A 827 -30.22 34.77 11.19
C VAL A 827 -29.78 35.87 12.15
N GLN A 828 -30.72 36.74 12.52
CA GLN A 828 -30.50 37.87 13.43
C GLN A 828 -31.46 37.82 14.64
N PRO A 829 -31.12 38.47 15.77
CA PRO A 829 -31.99 38.53 16.93
C PRO A 829 -33.38 39.10 16.60
N GLY A 830 -34.44 38.43 17.07
CA GLY A 830 -35.83 38.84 16.85
C GLY A 830 -36.49 38.27 15.58
N MET A 831 -35.75 37.59 14.71
CA MET A 831 -36.30 37.00 13.49
C MET A 831 -37.17 35.76 13.76
N THR A 832 -38.05 35.46 12.80
CA THR A 832 -38.79 34.20 12.71
C THR A 832 -38.12 33.27 11.70
N VAL A 833 -37.70 32.09 12.15
CA VAL A 833 -37.00 31.08 11.35
C VAL A 833 -37.88 29.84 11.19
N LEU A 834 -37.89 29.26 9.99
CA LEU A 834 -38.57 28.01 9.67
C LEU A 834 -37.51 26.95 9.30
N ASP A 835 -37.45 25.86 10.06
CA ASP A 835 -36.53 24.74 9.84
C ASP A 835 -37.33 23.50 9.38
N ILE A 836 -37.29 23.21 8.09
CA ILE A 836 -38.09 22.16 7.44
C ILE A 836 -37.19 20.95 7.18
N GLY A 837 -37.47 19.84 7.86
CA GLY A 837 -36.60 18.66 7.87
C GLY A 837 -35.51 18.78 8.94
N ALA A 838 -35.92 19.07 10.17
CA ALA A 838 -34.98 19.45 11.23
C ALA A 838 -34.01 18.32 11.63
N ASN A 839 -34.27 17.05 11.25
CA ASN A 839 -33.43 15.89 11.49
C ASN A 839 -32.95 15.83 12.95
N CYS A 840 -31.65 15.81 13.24
CA CYS A 840 -31.12 15.77 14.60
C CYS A 840 -31.27 17.10 15.37
N GLY A 841 -31.74 18.17 14.73
CA GLY A 841 -32.01 19.49 15.31
C GLY A 841 -30.85 20.47 15.26
N TYR A 842 -29.83 20.21 14.46
CA TYR A 842 -28.64 21.06 14.38
C TYR A 842 -28.99 22.52 14.00
N TYR A 843 -29.64 22.73 12.85
CA TYR A 843 -30.07 24.07 12.42
C TYR A 843 -31.13 24.68 13.34
N THR A 844 -32.05 23.88 13.88
CA THR A 844 -33.00 24.30 14.92
C THR A 844 -32.32 24.94 16.11
N LEU A 845 -31.26 24.33 16.66
CA LEU A 845 -30.54 24.85 17.83
C LEU A 845 -29.72 26.10 17.50
N LEU A 846 -29.09 26.13 16.31
CA LEU A 846 -28.36 27.30 15.83
C LEU A 846 -29.29 28.50 15.66
N ALA A 847 -30.45 28.29 15.02
CA ALA A 847 -31.47 29.30 14.87
C ALA A 847 -31.98 29.79 16.22
N ALA A 848 -32.36 28.89 17.13
CA ALA A 848 -32.89 29.22 18.44
C ALA A 848 -31.90 30.05 19.29
N MET A 849 -30.63 29.68 19.25
CA MET A 849 -29.55 30.45 19.88
C MET A 849 -29.44 31.85 19.28
N LYS A 850 -29.45 31.97 17.94
CA LYS A 850 -29.14 33.20 17.22
C LYS A 850 -30.29 34.21 17.22
N VAL A 851 -31.54 33.76 17.08
CA VAL A 851 -32.72 34.66 17.14
C VAL A 851 -32.96 35.21 18.54
N GLY A 852 -32.45 34.54 19.57
CA GLY A 852 -32.59 34.94 20.97
C GLY A 852 -34.05 34.96 21.44
N PRO A 853 -34.33 35.42 22.67
CA PRO A 853 -35.65 35.25 23.32
C PRO A 853 -36.80 36.05 22.69
N LYS A 854 -36.51 36.99 21.77
CA LYS A 854 -37.51 37.80 21.07
C LYS A 854 -37.88 37.26 19.69
N GLY A 855 -37.08 36.36 19.14
CA GLY A 855 -37.39 35.71 17.87
C GLY A 855 -38.19 34.45 18.06
N THR A 856 -38.51 33.77 16.97
CA THR A 856 -39.29 32.52 16.98
C THR A 856 -38.68 31.51 16.02
N VAL A 857 -38.66 30.23 16.37
CA VAL A 857 -38.26 29.15 15.46
C VAL A 857 -39.40 28.14 15.33
N HIS A 858 -39.79 27.80 14.11
CA HIS A 858 -40.72 26.69 13.83
C HIS A 858 -39.95 25.58 13.13
N SER A 859 -39.87 24.41 13.75
CA SER A 859 -39.11 23.26 13.24
C SER A 859 -40.03 22.08 12.95
N PHE A 860 -39.84 21.39 11.84
CA PHE A 860 -40.66 20.24 11.42
C PHE A 860 -39.80 18.98 11.35
N GLU A 861 -40.13 17.98 12.17
CA GLU A 861 -39.46 16.67 12.16
C GLU A 861 -40.48 15.55 12.43
N PRO A 862 -40.85 14.75 11.41
CA PRO A 862 -41.84 13.68 11.56
C PRO A 862 -41.30 12.43 12.27
N ASN A 863 -39.99 12.15 12.19
CA ASN A 863 -39.40 10.95 12.80
C ASN A 863 -39.50 11.03 14.33
N PRO A 864 -40.23 10.09 14.98
CA PRO A 864 -40.43 10.11 16.43
C PRO A 864 -39.14 10.10 17.26
N PHE A 865 -38.08 9.47 16.76
CA PHE A 865 -36.81 9.36 17.47
C PHE A 865 -36.07 10.69 17.48
N HIS A 866 -35.88 11.28 16.30
CA HIS A 866 -35.25 12.59 16.13
C HIS A 866 -36.03 13.68 16.84
N HIS A 867 -37.35 13.73 16.65
CA HIS A 867 -38.23 14.68 17.34
C HIS A 867 -38.03 14.63 18.87
N LYS A 868 -37.95 13.42 19.45
CA LYS A 868 -37.69 13.24 20.90
C LYS A 868 -36.33 13.82 21.32
N ASN A 869 -35.28 13.65 20.52
CA ASN A 869 -33.95 14.16 20.83
C ASN A 869 -33.82 15.67 20.63
N ILE A 870 -34.52 16.25 19.64
CA ILE A 870 -34.61 17.70 19.48
C ILE A 870 -35.30 18.32 20.70
N LEU A 871 -36.44 17.77 21.16
CA LEU A 871 -37.12 18.28 22.36
C LEU A 871 -36.20 18.32 23.59
N LYS A 872 -35.41 17.25 23.82
CA LYS A 872 -34.42 17.22 24.91
C LYS A 872 -33.35 18.30 24.72
N SER A 873 -32.89 18.50 23.50
CA SER A 873 -31.89 19.52 23.15
C SER A 873 -32.43 20.94 23.35
N LEU A 874 -33.67 21.21 22.99
CA LEU A 874 -34.32 22.50 23.26
C LEU A 874 -34.45 22.74 24.78
N ALA A 875 -34.93 21.74 25.51
CA ALA A 875 -35.14 21.83 26.95
C ALA A 875 -33.85 22.08 27.74
N ILE A 876 -32.74 21.38 27.42
CA ILE A 876 -31.47 21.54 28.15
C ILE A 876 -30.78 22.89 27.88
N ASN A 877 -31.11 23.55 26.77
CA ASN A 877 -30.59 24.87 26.43
C ASN A 877 -31.54 26.02 26.80
N GLY A 878 -32.78 25.72 27.22
CA GLY A 878 -33.76 26.73 27.62
C GLY A 878 -34.39 27.50 26.45
N PHE A 879 -34.43 26.91 25.26
CA PHE A 879 -35.01 27.54 24.06
C PHE A 879 -36.53 27.40 24.05
N ASN A 880 -37.21 28.27 24.81
CA ASN A 880 -38.67 28.26 25.00
C ASN A 880 -39.46 28.90 23.84
N ASN A 881 -38.77 29.58 22.93
CA ASN A 881 -39.34 30.27 21.75
C ASN A 881 -39.17 29.45 20.46
N THR A 882 -39.00 28.13 20.59
CA THR A 882 -38.86 27.19 19.48
C THR A 882 -39.98 26.16 19.52
N TYR A 883 -40.77 26.11 18.46
CA TYR A 883 -41.93 25.23 18.30
C TYR A 883 -41.56 24.07 17.38
N LEU A 884 -41.40 22.88 17.95
CA LEU A 884 -41.14 21.65 17.20
C LEU A 884 -42.45 20.92 16.87
N HIS A 885 -42.69 20.67 15.59
CA HIS A 885 -43.90 20.05 15.05
C HIS A 885 -43.60 18.62 14.59
N LYS A 886 -44.30 17.64 15.18
CA LYS A 886 -44.18 16.21 14.84
C LYS A 886 -45.09 15.81 13.68
N VAL A 887 -44.90 16.47 12.54
CA VAL A 887 -45.69 16.26 11.32
C VAL A 887 -44.78 16.32 10.10
N ALA A 888 -45.07 15.53 9.07
CA ALA A 888 -44.45 15.67 7.76
C ALA A 888 -45.14 16.81 7.01
N LEU A 889 -44.37 17.60 6.27
CA LEU A 889 -44.96 18.58 5.35
C LEU A 889 -45.18 17.92 3.99
N SER A 890 -46.37 18.12 3.42
CA SER A 890 -46.79 17.49 2.16
C SER A 890 -47.84 18.33 1.44
N ASP A 891 -48.24 17.92 0.23
CA ASP A 891 -49.33 18.53 -0.55
C ASP A 891 -50.73 18.10 -0.05
N LYS A 892 -50.79 17.20 0.94
CA LYS A 892 -52.03 16.61 1.46
C LYS A 892 -52.01 16.51 2.98
N ASN A 893 -53.19 16.71 3.57
CA ASN A 893 -53.44 16.44 4.99
C ASN A 893 -53.82 14.98 5.20
N GLY A 894 -53.30 14.33 6.24
CA GLY A 894 -53.64 12.95 6.58
C GLY A 894 -52.50 12.22 7.27
N GLU A 895 -52.34 10.94 6.96
CA GLU A 895 -51.19 10.12 7.36
C GLU A 895 -50.40 9.76 6.11
N ILE A 896 -49.06 9.80 6.20
CA ILE A 896 -48.15 9.41 5.12
C ILE A 896 -47.12 8.41 5.63
N ASP A 897 -46.64 7.56 4.73
CA ASP A 897 -45.54 6.65 5.01
C ASP A 897 -44.20 7.41 4.93
N LEU A 898 -43.46 7.39 6.04
CA LEU A 898 -42.08 7.88 6.13
C LEU A 898 -41.13 6.68 6.04
N TYR A 899 -40.23 6.71 5.06
CA TYR A 899 -39.22 5.67 4.85
C TYR A 899 -37.96 6.03 5.64
N VAL A 900 -37.60 5.16 6.58
CA VAL A 900 -36.45 5.32 7.48
C VAL A 900 -35.53 4.11 7.29
N PRO A 901 -34.25 4.29 6.92
CA PRO A 901 -33.29 3.19 6.93
C PRO A 901 -33.26 2.53 8.32
N ALA A 902 -33.27 1.21 8.40
CA ALA A 902 -33.38 0.47 9.65
C ALA A 902 -32.14 -0.39 9.92
N PRO A 903 -31.50 -0.28 11.08
CA PRO A 903 -30.36 -1.13 11.42
C PRO A 903 -30.85 -2.48 11.96
N GLU A 904 -30.83 -3.56 11.15
CA GLU A 904 -30.90 -4.92 11.70
C GLU A 904 -29.92 -5.91 11.03
N ASN A 905 -29.05 -6.48 11.87
CA ASN A 905 -28.42 -7.81 11.75
C ASN A 905 -27.64 -8.18 10.47
N ILE A 906 -27.21 -7.21 9.67
CA ILE A 906 -26.18 -7.39 8.64
C ILE A 906 -25.12 -6.29 8.85
N PRO A 907 -23.81 -6.59 9.01
CA PRO A 907 -22.76 -5.61 9.30
C PRO A 907 -22.48 -4.58 8.19
N GLU A 908 -23.24 -4.61 7.09
CA GLU A 908 -22.98 -3.83 5.87
C GLU A 908 -24.07 -2.78 5.54
N GLN A 909 -25.05 -2.55 6.42
CA GLN A 909 -26.06 -1.51 6.18
C GLN A 909 -25.76 -0.21 6.97
N LEU A 910 -25.39 0.83 6.23
CA LEU A 910 -25.19 2.21 6.69
C LEU A 910 -26.55 2.81 7.13
N TYR A 911 -26.71 3.14 8.42
CA TYR A 911 -27.83 3.96 8.89
C TYR A 911 -27.42 5.42 8.83
N THR A 912 -27.91 6.16 7.84
CA THR A 912 -27.53 7.56 7.61
C THR A 912 -28.37 8.57 8.41
N GLY A 913 -29.30 8.11 9.26
CA GLY A 913 -30.18 8.99 10.04
C GLY A 913 -31.21 9.79 9.21
N SER A 914 -31.11 9.76 7.87
CA SER A 914 -32.05 10.40 6.93
C SER A 914 -33.41 9.69 6.89
N ALA A 915 -34.48 10.45 6.64
CA ALA A 915 -35.82 9.92 6.41
C ALA A 915 -36.46 10.67 5.24
N SER A 916 -37.14 9.95 4.34
CA SER A 916 -37.76 10.55 3.16
C SER A 916 -39.22 10.09 2.97
N LEU A 917 -40.02 10.91 2.31
CA LEU A 917 -41.38 10.57 1.88
C LEU A 917 -41.40 9.69 0.61
N PHE A 918 -40.25 9.53 -0.03
CA PHE A 918 -40.07 8.66 -1.19
C PHE A 918 -39.18 7.47 -0.83
N LYS A 919 -39.48 6.31 -1.41
CA LYS A 919 -38.56 5.18 -1.38
C LYS A 919 -37.44 5.48 -2.39
N LEU A 920 -36.24 5.74 -1.89
CA LEU A 920 -35.09 6.06 -2.73
C LEU A 920 -34.53 4.76 -3.35
N GLU A 921 -34.30 4.74 -4.66
CA GLU A 921 -33.70 3.59 -5.37
C GLU A 921 -32.30 3.26 -4.84
N GLU A 922 -31.55 4.29 -4.44
CA GLU A 922 -30.23 4.17 -3.80
C GLU A 922 -30.28 3.43 -2.44
N LEU A 923 -31.48 3.28 -1.87
CA LEU A 923 -31.72 2.56 -0.62
C LEU A 923 -32.26 1.13 -0.84
N ASP A 924 -32.35 0.62 -2.07
CA ASP A 924 -32.91 -0.71 -2.34
C ASP A 924 -32.11 -1.87 -1.72
N ASP A 925 -30.79 -1.66 -1.50
CA ASP A 925 -29.91 -2.60 -0.79
C ASP A 925 -30.01 -2.48 0.74
N PHE A 926 -30.76 -1.51 1.26
CA PHE A 926 -30.94 -1.25 2.69
C PHE A 926 -32.29 -1.77 3.17
N LYS A 927 -32.33 -2.27 4.41
CA LYS A 927 -33.60 -2.52 5.07
C LYS A 927 -34.24 -1.18 5.40
N ILE A 928 -35.37 -0.88 4.78
CA ILE A 928 -36.15 0.34 5.04
C ILE A 928 -37.31 -0.02 5.98
N GLU A 929 -37.38 0.63 7.13
CA GLU A 929 -38.56 0.66 7.98
C GLU A 929 -39.51 1.74 7.47
N THR A 930 -40.80 1.41 7.40
CA THR A 930 -41.85 2.36 7.05
C THR A 930 -42.62 2.73 8.32
N ILE A 931 -42.61 4.02 8.65
CA ILE A 931 -43.30 4.56 9.82
C ILE A 931 -44.43 5.47 9.32
N ARG A 932 -45.67 5.23 9.75
CA ARG A 932 -46.77 6.18 9.48
C ARG A 932 -46.67 7.40 10.37
N VAL A 933 -46.75 8.57 9.77
CA VAL A 933 -46.68 9.86 10.44
C VAL A 933 -47.79 10.78 9.95
N PRO A 934 -48.30 11.69 10.80
CA PRO A 934 -49.23 12.72 10.35
C PRO A 934 -48.57 13.64 9.32
N ALA A 935 -49.29 13.97 8.26
CA ALA A 935 -48.88 14.89 7.21
C ALA A 935 -49.81 16.10 7.16
N VAL A 936 -49.24 17.28 6.97
CA VAL A 936 -49.98 18.54 6.84
C VAL A 936 -49.42 19.41 5.72
N GLU A 937 -50.29 20.22 5.14
CA GLU A 937 -49.90 21.28 4.22
C GLU A 937 -49.50 22.55 5.01
N LEU A 938 -48.34 23.13 4.68
CA LEU A 938 -47.66 24.14 5.50
C LEU A 938 -48.50 25.42 5.72
N SER A 939 -49.08 25.99 4.66
CA SER A 939 -49.78 27.28 4.74
C SER A 939 -51.12 27.19 5.46
N SER A 940 -51.80 26.04 5.40
CA SER A 940 -53.01 25.76 6.18
C SER A 940 -52.70 25.41 7.64
N TYR A 941 -51.55 24.79 7.92
CA TYR A 941 -51.14 24.43 9.28
C TYR A 941 -50.65 25.64 10.08
N LEU A 942 -49.93 26.57 9.46
CA LEU A 942 -49.48 27.84 10.05
C LEU A 942 -49.96 29.05 9.22
N PRO A 943 -51.27 29.36 9.26
CA PRO A 943 -51.84 30.43 8.44
C PRO A 943 -51.34 31.80 8.88
N ASN A 944 -51.00 32.66 7.91
CA ASN A 944 -50.49 34.02 8.10
C ASN A 944 -49.12 34.12 8.80
N LEU A 945 -48.34 33.03 8.85
CA LEU A 945 -46.99 33.08 9.38
C LEU A 945 -46.09 33.94 8.47
N SER A 946 -45.43 34.94 9.05
CA SER A 946 -44.37 35.71 8.40
C SER A 946 -43.01 35.15 8.84
N VAL A 947 -42.15 34.84 7.88
CA VAL A 947 -40.85 34.18 8.08
C VAL A 947 -39.74 34.98 7.42
N ASP A 948 -38.63 35.17 8.15
CA ASP A 948 -37.44 35.88 7.68
C ASP A 948 -36.41 34.92 7.05
N VAL A 949 -36.22 33.73 7.64
CA VAL A 949 -35.25 32.74 7.16
C VAL A 949 -35.85 31.33 7.13
N VAL A 950 -35.61 30.58 6.06
CA VAL A 950 -36.00 29.17 5.93
C VAL A 950 -34.77 28.31 5.70
N LYS A 951 -34.65 27.18 6.42
CA LYS A 951 -33.83 26.03 6.00
C LYS A 951 -34.78 24.94 5.51
N LEU A 952 -34.55 24.44 4.30
CA LEU A 952 -35.37 23.42 3.65
C LEU A 952 -34.49 22.27 3.20
N ASP A 953 -34.71 21.11 3.80
CA ASP A 953 -33.92 19.91 3.57
C ASP A 953 -34.73 18.67 3.93
N ILE A 954 -35.51 18.15 2.98
CA ILE A 954 -36.44 17.04 3.23
C ILE A 954 -36.20 15.88 2.28
N GLU A 955 -34.92 15.68 1.92
CA GLU A 955 -34.46 14.48 1.25
C GLU A 955 -35.24 14.23 -0.05
N GLY A 956 -35.30 15.25 -0.91
CA GLY A 956 -35.89 15.20 -2.23
C GLY A 956 -37.40 15.51 -2.26
N ALA A 957 -38.07 15.62 -1.11
CA ALA A 957 -39.51 15.90 -1.07
C ALA A 957 -39.87 17.39 -1.17
N GLU A 958 -38.90 18.26 -1.46
CA GLU A 958 -39.09 19.71 -1.54
C GLU A 958 -40.23 20.12 -2.48
N PRO A 959 -40.43 19.50 -3.67
CA PRO A 959 -41.52 19.88 -4.57
C PRO A 959 -42.92 19.74 -3.96
N LEU A 960 -43.12 18.78 -3.06
CA LEU A 960 -44.44 18.51 -2.45
C LEU A 960 -44.92 19.65 -1.55
N ILE A 961 -44.00 20.44 -1.00
CA ILE A 961 -44.34 21.52 -0.06
C ILE A 961 -44.37 22.90 -0.72
N MET A 962 -44.04 23.00 -2.01
CA MET A 962 -43.83 24.28 -2.69
C MET A 962 -45.08 25.16 -2.68
N GLU A 963 -46.28 24.61 -2.89
CA GLU A 963 -47.51 25.41 -2.83
C GLU A 963 -47.71 26.05 -1.45
N GLY A 964 -47.48 25.28 -0.39
CA GLY A 964 -47.56 25.80 0.97
C GLY A 964 -46.47 26.81 1.29
N LEU A 965 -45.24 26.56 0.83
CA LEU A 965 -44.14 27.51 0.98
C LEU A 965 -44.43 28.82 0.23
N PHE A 966 -45.01 28.78 -0.98
CA PHE A 966 -45.43 29.98 -1.68
C PHE A 966 -46.56 30.73 -0.95
N GLY A 967 -47.46 30.01 -0.27
CA GLY A 967 -48.43 30.63 0.63
C GLY A 967 -47.78 31.38 1.80
N ILE A 968 -46.67 30.88 2.35
CA ILE A 968 -45.88 31.60 3.38
C ILE A 968 -45.13 32.78 2.77
N ILE A 969 -44.50 32.59 1.60
CA ILE A 969 -43.78 33.64 0.86
C ILE A 969 -44.67 34.85 0.58
N ASP A 970 -45.97 34.64 0.34
CA ASP A 970 -46.94 35.71 0.11
C ASP A 970 -47.27 36.54 1.36
N ASN A 971 -46.97 36.02 2.56
CA ASN A 971 -47.13 36.72 3.84
C ASN A 971 -45.84 37.37 4.35
N SER A 972 -44.68 36.97 3.82
CA SER A 972 -43.37 37.53 4.19
C SER A 972 -42.98 38.71 3.29
N ASN A 973 -42.17 39.65 3.80
CA ASN A 973 -41.57 40.72 2.98
C ASN A 973 -40.17 40.31 2.50
N GLU A 974 -39.14 40.56 3.31
CA GLU A 974 -37.78 40.09 3.06
C GLU A 974 -37.63 38.64 3.55
N MET A 975 -36.97 37.80 2.77
CA MET A 975 -36.85 36.37 3.08
C MET A 975 -35.60 35.76 2.47
N GLU A 976 -34.90 34.95 3.25
CA GLU A 976 -33.76 34.14 2.78
C GLU A 976 -34.04 32.65 2.99
N ILE A 977 -33.84 31.84 1.96
CA ILE A 977 -34.09 30.39 1.96
C ILE A 977 -32.79 29.68 1.68
N PHE A 978 -32.44 28.71 2.50
CA PHE A 978 -31.33 27.79 2.33
C PHE A 978 -31.91 26.44 1.97
N MET A 979 -31.55 25.90 0.80
CA MET A 979 -32.15 24.67 0.29
C MET A 979 -31.08 23.77 -0.31
N GLU A 980 -31.16 22.48 -0.01
CA GLU A 980 -30.48 21.45 -0.79
C GLU A 980 -31.24 21.27 -2.11
N TYR A 981 -30.60 21.60 -3.23
CA TYR A 981 -31.19 21.49 -4.56
C TYR A 981 -30.62 20.28 -5.30
N PHE A 982 -31.44 19.25 -5.44
CA PHE A 982 -31.09 18.04 -6.21
C PHE A 982 -32.08 17.81 -7.37
N PRO A 983 -31.87 18.45 -8.54
CA PRO A 983 -32.86 18.47 -9.61
C PRO A 983 -33.14 17.11 -10.24
N LYS A 984 -32.12 16.25 -10.34
CA LYS A 984 -32.28 14.89 -10.86
C LYS A 984 -33.25 14.07 -10.00
N ARG A 985 -33.22 14.25 -8.67
CA ARG A 985 -34.11 13.58 -7.71
C ARG A 985 -35.55 14.09 -7.83
N TRP A 986 -35.74 15.40 -8.00
CA TRP A 986 -37.07 15.97 -8.26
C TRP A 986 -37.69 15.39 -9.55
N ILE A 987 -36.90 15.30 -10.63
CA ILE A 987 -37.35 14.75 -11.91
C ILE A 987 -37.70 13.27 -11.81
N ALA A 988 -36.88 12.48 -11.11
CA ALA A 988 -37.15 11.06 -10.86
C ALA A 988 -38.48 10.84 -10.11
N GLN A 989 -38.88 11.81 -9.29
CA GLN A 989 -40.16 11.82 -8.57
C GLN A 989 -41.32 12.45 -9.38
N GLY A 990 -41.08 12.85 -10.63
CA GLY A 990 -42.10 13.40 -11.52
C GLY A 990 -42.31 14.91 -11.40
N HIS A 991 -41.37 15.64 -10.79
CA HIS A 991 -41.42 17.09 -10.61
C HIS A 991 -40.37 17.80 -11.46
N ASP A 992 -40.81 18.67 -12.36
CA ASP A 992 -39.92 19.54 -13.14
C ASP A 992 -39.45 20.73 -12.28
N PRO A 993 -38.13 20.95 -12.12
CA PRO A 993 -37.61 22.11 -11.38
C PRO A 993 -37.93 23.47 -12.04
N GLU A 994 -38.06 23.52 -13.37
CA GLU A 994 -38.15 24.79 -14.11
C GLU A 994 -39.37 25.65 -13.70
N PRO A 995 -40.61 25.14 -13.62
CA PRO A 995 -41.75 25.90 -13.14
C PRO A 995 -41.60 26.45 -11.71
N ILE A 996 -40.95 25.68 -10.82
CA ILE A 996 -40.76 26.06 -9.41
C ILE A 996 -39.74 27.21 -9.32
N LEU A 997 -38.60 27.06 -9.99
CA LEU A 997 -37.55 28.08 -9.99
C LEU A 997 -38.02 29.39 -10.64
N ASN A 998 -38.75 29.32 -11.75
CA ASN A 998 -39.33 30.50 -12.38
C ASN A 998 -40.35 31.20 -11.48
N ARG A 999 -41.15 30.45 -10.71
CA ARG A 999 -42.10 31.05 -9.76
C ARG A 999 -41.41 31.80 -8.62
N PHE A 1000 -40.26 31.32 -8.14
CA PHE A 1000 -39.42 32.08 -7.21
C PHE A 1000 -38.92 33.39 -7.84
N LEU A 1001 -38.42 33.32 -9.09
CA LEU A 1001 -37.96 34.50 -9.83
C LEU A 1001 -39.08 35.53 -10.00
N ASP A 1002 -40.28 35.10 -10.38
CA ASP A 1002 -41.48 35.94 -10.52
C ASP A 1002 -41.89 36.63 -9.21
N LYS A 1003 -41.56 36.00 -8.06
CA LYS A 1003 -41.79 36.54 -6.71
C LYS A 1003 -40.65 37.44 -6.22
N GLY A 1004 -39.67 37.76 -7.07
CA GLY A 1004 -38.57 38.68 -6.77
C GLY A 1004 -37.36 38.05 -6.07
N PHE A 1005 -37.24 36.72 -6.11
CA PHE A 1005 -36.10 36.02 -5.52
C PHE A 1005 -34.90 35.94 -6.48
N HIS A 1006 -33.71 36.03 -5.89
CA HIS A 1006 -32.42 35.85 -6.56
C HIS A 1006 -31.70 34.64 -5.98
N PHE A 1007 -30.98 33.91 -6.82
CA PHE A 1007 -30.34 32.66 -6.44
C PHE A 1007 -28.83 32.81 -6.29
N PHE A 1008 -28.28 32.07 -5.34
CA PHE A 1008 -26.85 31.97 -5.10
C PHE A 1008 -26.50 30.51 -4.80
N VAL A 1009 -25.32 30.07 -5.25
CA VAL A 1009 -24.72 28.78 -4.85
C VAL A 1009 -23.76 29.03 -3.69
N ILE A 1010 -23.82 28.18 -2.67
CA ILE A 1010 -22.89 28.16 -1.54
C ILE A 1010 -21.84 27.08 -1.83
N ASN A 1011 -20.60 27.47 -2.03
CA ASN A 1011 -19.51 26.52 -2.29
C ASN A 1011 -18.86 26.05 -0.97
N HIS A 1012 -18.21 24.88 -0.99
CA HIS A 1012 -17.51 24.31 0.16
C HIS A 1012 -16.41 25.21 0.75
N ASP A 1013 -15.88 26.16 -0.01
CA ASP A 1013 -14.92 27.18 0.47
C ASP A 1013 -15.59 28.37 1.18
N CYS A 1014 -16.89 28.26 1.48
CA CYS A 1014 -17.76 29.28 2.05
C CYS A 1014 -18.04 30.49 1.12
N SER A 1015 -17.64 30.45 -0.16
CA SER A 1015 -18.02 31.49 -1.11
C SER A 1015 -19.50 31.37 -1.50
N ILE A 1016 -20.17 32.52 -1.64
CA ILE A 1016 -21.57 32.62 -2.07
C ILE A 1016 -21.59 33.34 -3.41
N LEU A 1017 -21.93 32.62 -4.49
CA LEU A 1017 -21.87 33.15 -5.86
C LEU A 1017 -23.27 33.29 -6.45
N PRO A 1018 -23.62 34.42 -7.09
CA PRO A 1018 -24.92 34.56 -7.75
C PRO A 1018 -25.03 33.58 -8.93
N VAL A 1019 -26.22 33.01 -9.12
CA VAL A 1019 -26.52 32.05 -10.18
C VAL A 1019 -27.85 32.39 -10.86
N GLY A 1020 -27.91 32.22 -12.18
CA GLY A 1020 -29.16 32.40 -12.94
C GLY A 1020 -30.04 31.16 -12.88
N VAL A 1021 -31.35 31.34 -13.02
CA VAL A 1021 -32.32 30.23 -13.09
C VAL A 1021 -32.01 29.29 -14.24
N GLU A 1022 -31.60 29.81 -15.41
CA GLU A 1022 -31.19 28.99 -16.57
C GLU A 1022 -30.04 28.03 -16.22
N THR A 1023 -29.07 28.49 -15.42
CA THR A 1023 -27.97 27.65 -14.93
C THR A 1023 -28.50 26.56 -14.02
N LEU A 1024 -29.36 26.87 -13.06
CA LEU A 1024 -29.94 25.87 -12.14
C LEU A 1024 -30.80 24.82 -12.87
N ILE A 1025 -31.53 25.22 -13.92
CA ILE A 1025 -32.28 24.31 -14.78
C ILE A 1025 -31.33 23.39 -15.56
N SER A 1026 -30.20 23.92 -16.05
CA SER A 1026 -29.21 23.13 -16.79
C SER A 1026 -28.55 22.02 -15.95
N LEU A 1027 -28.64 22.08 -14.62
CA LEU A 1027 -28.10 21.07 -13.71
C LEU A 1027 -28.96 19.80 -13.63
N LYS A 1028 -30.10 19.74 -14.32
CA LYS A 1028 -31.06 18.62 -14.28
C LYS A 1028 -30.49 17.23 -14.60
N ASP A 1029 -29.41 17.20 -15.39
CA ASP A 1029 -28.75 15.95 -15.79
C ASP A 1029 -27.55 15.59 -14.88
N GLN A 1030 -27.22 16.43 -13.89
CA GLN A 1030 -26.11 16.18 -12.97
C GLN A 1030 -26.52 15.30 -11.80
N ASP A 1031 -25.63 14.37 -11.44
CA ASP A 1031 -25.83 13.41 -10.34
C ASP A 1031 -25.23 13.93 -9.03
N SER A 1032 -25.60 15.16 -8.66
CA SER A 1032 -25.09 15.84 -7.47
C SER A 1032 -26.14 16.84 -6.97
N TYR A 1033 -26.16 17.05 -5.65
CA TYR A 1033 -26.91 18.12 -5.04
C TYR A 1033 -26.08 19.41 -4.98
N PHE A 1034 -26.77 20.54 -4.80
CA PHE A 1034 -26.16 21.86 -4.65
C PHE A 1034 -26.80 22.59 -3.47
N ASP A 1035 -25.96 23.15 -2.60
CA ASP A 1035 -26.41 24.07 -1.57
C ASP A 1035 -26.71 25.44 -2.17
N ILE A 1036 -27.99 25.82 -2.19
CA ILE A 1036 -28.40 27.11 -2.72
C ILE A 1036 -29.00 28.01 -1.65
N LYS A 1037 -28.72 29.30 -1.80
CA LYS A 1037 -29.31 30.39 -1.05
C LYS A 1037 -30.20 31.19 -1.98
N ILE A 1038 -31.47 31.35 -1.62
CA ILE A 1038 -32.48 32.08 -2.38
C ILE A 1038 -32.87 33.31 -1.58
N VAL A 1039 -32.80 34.50 -2.16
CA VAL A 1039 -32.93 35.77 -1.44
C VAL A 1039 -33.94 36.69 -2.10
N ARG A 1040 -34.92 37.15 -1.33
CA ARG A 1040 -35.80 38.27 -1.67
C ARG A 1040 -35.55 39.41 -0.68
N LYS A 1041 -35.08 40.55 -1.19
CA LYS A 1041 -34.93 41.79 -0.42
C LYS A 1041 -35.84 42.86 -0.99
N MET A 1042 -36.36 43.74 -0.15
CA MET A 1042 -37.08 44.91 -0.64
C MET A 1042 -36.05 45.89 -1.19
N GLU A 1043 -36.30 46.47 -2.37
CA GLU A 1043 -35.53 47.63 -2.82
C GLU A 1043 -35.72 48.74 -1.77
N ARG A 1044 -34.62 49.12 -1.08
CA ARG A 1044 -34.60 50.22 -0.13
C ARG A 1044 -34.39 51.55 -0.81
#